data_AF-A0A928GH68-F1
#
_entry.id   AF-A0A928GH68-F1
#
_cell.length_a   1.000
_cell.length_b   1.000
_cell.length_c   1.000
_cell.angle_alpha   90.00
_cell.angle_beta   90.00
_cell.angle_gamma   90.00
#
_symmetry.space_group_name_H-M   'P 1'
#
loop_
_entity.id
_entity.type
_entity.pdbx_description
1 polymer ?
#
loop_
_entity_poly.entity_id
_entity_poly.type
_entity_poly.pdbx_seq_one_letter_code
_entity_poly.pdbx_strand_id
1 'polypeptide(L)'
;MKKLLLLFCALLCLGGSGAWAQGVVTDYASAGSPVTYSTYVASAGTGAKYAFMTPSENAATLHKWVGFNSTVGNVSTITRDHLFVLENSDTDGKYWLKRFSNSQYLAGNNTFSSDSKINLTLVNRRASDYASEYSSSDLHISFDNDGGGHFNNGNGSYNFAGGTGGWSTCIAYGPYYIAEVNYLDDEDNPLDAPTYYIVKDGTTISYTTAPANIGVWIRDDKGSVTVNGADVVLNCTYHFPETTYQYQISDASGVIYTSDYYVGTAGDEISTLPSAEQRSYCKYTVTSKTLETGKNIVAVSVTWDGPFDISSDFASAKWYYLMQSHQEETKNYVSYSSGNPCPVSGTKPTTDNGLWAFIGNPYDGFKIINKAAGDGKYLKATANNPTMTTTQTAWVIANRSGFDAAYFNIHSGSTNYINMDNDNHVLKYWNNGSAANDNNSTFRVEEYSEDFTSEVATYITPYFDTHGEYFSITDAAYTENLATWTAAKTSCNKATYNSLRSIVESNINYPADGWYLIKNYSTKNYINTTGTTSAVTNTNNAPSSIVYLDNRGDGTCYILSQGGYFQTPSVGYNVTRSSTPVAFTPEVATATVVSFKAGSYGLADSGGVLRGGYLRGTASDPASYWTVEDISSITASITNAKDNTSAEHSYATLCVPFAISALSGANAYMPTVSDGYVVLGDAATVSDGTLIPAGTPVILVGAKDAGTYTATIKSGTASVTSPVAPSGSNVLTGIFASTSINCAAESTNYVLGFDEDNDNRIGFYHVDGGSSFALSANRAYLNTSAYSVKGFAINFGDIVDDIKSLSHTPSPVSERSIFNLAGQRMSRVQKGVNIINGKKVIVK
;
A
#
# COMPACT_ATOMS: atom_id res chain seq x y z
N MET A 1 47.29 46.39 -4.99
CA MET A 1 46.75 47.76 -5.25
C MET A 1 45.36 47.65 -5.86
N LYS A 2 44.31 48.12 -5.17
CA LYS A 2 43.37 49.17 -5.64
C LYS A 2 42.20 49.29 -4.66
N LYS A 3 41.77 50.54 -4.52
CA LYS A 3 40.93 51.12 -3.47
C LYS A 3 39.46 50.71 -3.60
N LEU A 4 38.81 50.61 -2.44
CA LEU A 4 37.36 50.50 -2.25
C LEU A 4 36.74 51.92 -2.23
N LEU A 5 35.62 52.14 -2.94
CA LEU A 5 34.74 53.29 -2.75
C LEU A 5 33.29 52.79 -2.53
N LEU A 6 32.67 53.31 -1.47
CA LEU A 6 31.41 52.92 -0.81
C LEU A 6 30.13 53.34 -1.55
N LEU A 7 29.00 52.65 -1.28
CA LEU A 7 27.71 53.31 -1.00
C LEU A 7 26.73 52.41 -0.20
N PHE A 8 25.79 53.05 0.52
CA PHE A 8 25.13 52.64 1.78
C PHE A 8 23.58 52.49 1.71
N CYS A 9 22.99 52.04 2.83
CA CYS A 9 21.60 52.17 3.36
C CYS A 9 20.54 51.08 3.03
N ALA A 10 19.65 50.63 3.93
CA ALA A 10 19.35 50.98 5.34
C ALA A 10 18.55 49.86 6.05
N LEU A 11 18.68 49.71 7.38
CA LEU A 11 17.70 49.01 8.23
C LEU A 11 17.29 49.91 9.41
N LEU A 12 16.00 50.17 9.53
CA LEU A 12 15.35 50.93 10.62
C LEU A 12 15.14 50.02 11.84
N CYS A 13 15.46 50.54 13.03
CA CYS A 13 15.12 49.96 14.33
C CYS A 13 13.63 50.12 14.65
N LEU A 14 13.00 49.09 15.22
CA LEU A 14 11.93 49.24 16.20
C LEU A 14 12.14 48.23 17.34
N GLY A 15 11.93 48.73 18.56
CA GLY A 15 12.41 48.16 19.81
C GLY A 15 11.59 47.01 20.36
N GLY A 16 12.24 46.24 21.22
CA GLY A 16 11.67 45.10 21.92
C GLY A 16 12.80 44.20 22.37
N SER A 17 12.98 44.09 23.67
CA SER A 17 14.02 43.33 24.36
C SER A 17 14.25 41.93 23.76
N GLY A 18 15.52 41.65 23.44
CA GLY A 18 16.06 40.30 23.34
C GLY A 18 15.73 39.54 22.06
N ALA A 19 16.23 39.98 20.91
CA ALA A 19 16.32 39.13 19.73
C ALA A 19 17.67 39.34 19.00
N TRP A 20 18.41 38.25 18.84
CA TRP A 20 19.64 38.17 18.05
C TRP A 20 19.28 38.14 16.56
N ALA A 21 19.82 39.04 15.76
CA ALA A 21 19.75 38.95 14.30
C ALA A 21 21.06 38.37 13.77
N GLN A 22 21.02 37.18 13.17
CA GLN A 22 22.10 36.65 12.33
C GLN A 22 21.94 37.25 10.92
N GLY A 23 22.96 37.97 10.44
CA GLY A 23 23.11 38.31 9.03
C GLY A 23 24.20 37.46 8.40
N VAL A 24 23.91 36.80 7.28
CA VAL A 24 24.88 36.01 6.49
C VAL A 24 25.46 36.91 5.40
N VAL A 25 26.79 36.97 5.30
CA VAL A 25 27.49 37.57 4.15
C VAL A 25 28.18 36.44 3.39
N THR A 26 27.81 36.25 2.12
CA THR A 26 28.44 35.30 1.20
C THR A 26 29.32 36.04 0.20
N ASP A 27 30.54 35.56 -0.02
CA ASP A 27 31.39 35.97 -1.13
C ASP A 27 31.62 34.76 -2.07
N TYR A 28 31.67 35.03 -3.36
CA TYR A 28 31.99 34.05 -4.42
C TYR A 28 33.35 34.43 -5.01
N ALA A 29 34.41 33.72 -4.63
CA ALA A 29 35.68 33.77 -5.33
C ALA A 29 35.61 32.91 -6.60
N SER A 30 36.13 33.45 -7.70
CA SER A 30 36.33 32.72 -8.96
C SER A 30 37.62 31.90 -8.87
N ALA A 31 37.49 30.61 -9.17
CA ALA A 31 38.51 29.55 -9.12
C ALA A 31 39.05 29.21 -7.71
N GLY A 32 38.17 28.59 -6.90
CA GLY A 32 38.46 28.03 -5.58
C GLY A 32 37.29 28.29 -4.64
N SER A 33 36.83 27.26 -3.92
CA SER A 33 35.56 27.20 -3.16
C SER A 33 35.16 28.45 -2.34
N PRO A 34 33.85 28.70 -2.14
CA PRO A 34 33.35 29.85 -1.38
C PRO A 34 33.80 29.83 0.08
N VAL A 35 34.38 30.93 0.55
CA VAL A 35 34.64 31.17 1.97
C VAL A 35 33.52 32.05 2.51
N THR A 36 32.79 31.57 3.51
CA THR A 36 31.74 32.33 4.20
C THR A 36 32.41 33.14 5.32
N TYR A 37 31.87 34.30 5.70
CA TYR A 37 32.36 35.03 6.88
C TYR A 37 31.22 35.20 7.88
N SER A 38 31.48 34.85 9.14
CA SER A 38 30.55 35.07 10.25
C SER A 38 30.91 36.36 10.97
N THR A 39 30.00 37.35 10.99
CA THR A 39 30.13 38.57 11.81
C THR A 39 29.56 38.35 13.22
N TYR A 40 30.37 38.60 14.25
CA TYR A 40 29.93 38.57 15.65
C TYR A 40 29.96 39.98 16.25
N VAL A 41 28.86 40.41 16.86
CA VAL A 41 28.76 41.69 17.61
C VAL A 41 28.57 41.37 19.08
N ALA A 42 29.53 41.76 19.92
CA ALA A 42 29.42 41.62 21.37
C ALA A 42 28.73 42.85 21.99
N SER A 43 27.75 42.64 22.87
CA SER A 43 27.24 43.67 23.78
C SER A 43 27.68 43.35 25.22
N ALA A 44 28.64 44.11 25.74
CA ALA A 44 28.80 44.27 27.19
C ALA A 44 28.05 45.54 27.61
N GLY A 45 27.48 45.53 28.81
CA GLY A 45 26.75 46.66 29.39
C GLY A 45 27.54 47.98 29.28
N THR A 46 26.82 49.04 28.89
CA THR A 46 27.23 50.44 28.80
C THR A 46 28.68 50.72 28.36
N GLY A 47 28.90 50.75 27.04
CA GLY A 47 29.91 51.64 26.46
C GLY A 47 31.12 51.01 25.76
N ALA A 48 30.93 50.08 24.82
CA ALA A 48 31.71 49.93 23.57
C ALA A 48 31.18 48.69 22.81
N LYS A 49 31.09 48.77 21.47
CA LYS A 49 30.71 47.62 20.62
C LYS A 49 31.86 47.35 19.65
N TYR A 50 32.46 46.17 19.74
CA TYR A 50 33.49 45.69 18.80
C TYR A 50 32.91 44.57 17.93
N ALA A 51 33.31 44.54 16.66
CA ALA A 51 32.92 43.50 15.70
C ALA A 51 34.17 42.78 15.17
N PHE A 52 34.15 41.45 15.20
CA PHE A 52 35.24 40.59 14.72
C PHE A 52 34.77 39.80 13.50
N MET A 53 35.67 39.61 12.52
CA MET A 53 35.47 38.75 11.35
C MET A 53 36.50 37.62 11.35
N THR A 54 36.06 36.38 11.12
CA THR A 54 36.94 35.20 11.01
C THR A 54 36.70 34.49 9.66
N PRO A 55 37.74 33.97 8.98
CA PRO A 55 37.58 33.15 7.76
C PRO A 55 37.00 31.76 8.09
N SER A 56 36.01 31.26 7.31
CA SER A 56 35.23 30.06 7.68
C SER A 56 35.85 28.69 7.40
N GLU A 57 37.11 28.55 7.00
CA GLU A 57 37.60 27.21 6.62
C GLU A 57 38.00 26.30 7.81
N ASN A 58 37.84 26.75 9.07
CA ASN A 58 38.03 25.90 10.26
C ASN A 58 37.09 26.25 11.43
N ALA A 59 35.80 26.50 11.15
CA ALA A 59 34.83 27.00 12.14
C ALA A 59 34.16 25.91 13.03
N ALA A 60 34.89 24.90 13.51
CA ALA A 60 34.32 23.89 14.40
C ALA A 60 34.51 24.15 15.92
N THR A 61 35.28 25.17 16.34
CA THR A 61 35.61 25.33 17.79
C THR A 61 35.70 26.76 18.34
N LEU A 62 35.27 27.80 17.63
CA LEU A 62 35.26 29.16 18.18
C LEU A 62 33.84 29.68 18.49
N HIS A 63 33.28 29.18 19.59
CA HIS A 63 32.28 29.92 20.36
C HIS A 63 32.94 30.35 21.65
N LYS A 64 33.33 31.63 21.79
CA LYS A 64 33.52 32.32 23.07
C LYS A 64 33.83 33.80 22.87
N TRP A 65 33.26 34.62 23.75
CA TRP A 65 33.30 36.07 23.74
C TRP A 65 34.70 36.58 24.09
N VAL A 66 35.14 37.65 23.43
CA VAL A 66 36.34 38.41 23.82
C VAL A 66 35.87 39.71 24.47
N GLY A 67 36.03 39.81 25.79
CA GLY A 67 35.83 41.06 26.53
C GLY A 67 37.15 41.82 26.64
N PHE A 68 37.21 43.04 26.10
CA PHE A 68 38.30 43.97 26.39
C PHE A 68 37.86 44.89 27.52
N ASN A 69 38.62 44.93 28.61
CA ASN A 69 38.45 45.95 29.64
C ASN A 69 39.33 47.14 29.27
N SER A 70 38.76 48.14 28.60
CA SER A 70 39.45 49.39 28.30
C SER A 70 38.67 50.54 28.91
N THR A 71 39.29 51.25 29.85
CA THR A 71 38.81 52.52 30.39
C THR A 71 39.01 53.61 29.34
N VAL A 72 38.18 53.63 28.28
CA VAL A 72 38.22 54.70 27.26
C VAL A 72 36.80 55.12 26.92
N GLY A 73 36.55 56.42 27.01
CA GLY A 73 35.22 57.02 27.03
C GLY A 73 34.35 56.77 25.78
N ASN A 74 33.04 56.82 26.03
CA ASN A 74 31.91 56.77 25.12
C ASN A 74 32.20 57.02 23.64
N VAL A 75 32.20 55.96 22.83
CA VAL A 75 32.14 56.06 21.37
C VAL A 75 30.75 55.61 20.89
N SER A 76 29.94 56.57 20.43
CA SER A 76 28.55 56.35 20.01
C SER A 76 28.38 55.87 18.56
N THR A 77 29.47 55.72 17.81
CA THR A 77 29.45 55.27 16.39
C THR A 77 30.65 54.37 16.06
N ILE A 78 30.38 53.17 15.52
CA ILE A 78 31.42 52.28 14.97
C ILE A 78 31.83 52.82 13.60
N THR A 79 33.08 53.26 13.43
CA THR A 79 33.67 53.64 12.13
C THR A 79 34.52 52.47 11.59
N ARG A 80 34.97 52.54 10.33
CA ARG A 80 35.86 51.50 9.74
C ARG A 80 37.18 51.32 10.53
N ASP A 81 37.57 52.31 11.32
CA ASP A 81 38.77 52.26 12.17
C ASP A 81 38.62 51.35 13.39
N HIS A 82 37.39 50.89 13.69
CA HIS A 82 37.07 50.01 14.82
C HIS A 82 36.87 48.54 14.43
N LEU A 83 37.11 48.18 13.16
CA LEU A 83 37.08 46.79 12.66
C LEU A 83 38.49 46.21 12.66
N PHE A 84 38.64 45.02 13.22
CA PHE A 84 39.92 44.30 13.31
C PHE A 84 39.77 42.88 12.76
N VAL A 85 40.86 42.37 12.20
CA VAL A 85 41.00 41.00 11.69
C VAL A 85 42.14 40.32 12.44
N LEU A 86 41.91 39.08 12.87
CA LEU A 86 42.97 38.19 13.34
C LEU A 86 43.61 37.53 12.12
N GLU A 87 44.86 37.87 11.84
CA GLU A 87 45.65 37.31 10.75
C GLU A 87 46.57 36.22 11.32
N ASN A 88 46.51 35.00 10.78
CA ASN A 88 47.33 33.89 11.23
C ASN A 88 48.76 34.05 10.69
N SER A 89 49.76 33.79 11.53
CA SER A 89 51.14 33.61 11.13
C SER A 89 51.30 32.20 10.58
N ASP A 90 51.52 32.06 9.28
CA ASP A 90 51.39 30.83 8.44
C ASP A 90 52.02 29.51 8.95
N THR A 91 52.66 29.42 10.12
CA THR A 91 53.24 28.16 10.63
C THR A 91 53.20 27.89 12.14
N ASP A 92 52.79 28.82 13.03
CA ASP A 92 53.10 28.67 14.48
C ASP A 92 51.95 28.89 15.48
N GLY A 93 50.69 28.97 15.04
CA GLY A 93 49.55 29.18 15.96
C GLY A 93 49.57 30.55 16.67
N LYS A 94 50.35 31.50 16.11
CA LYS A 94 50.44 32.90 16.53
C LYS A 94 49.54 33.73 15.64
N TYR A 95 48.81 34.66 16.22
CA TYR A 95 47.89 35.54 15.53
C TYR A 95 48.35 36.99 15.65
N TRP A 96 48.02 37.82 14.66
CA TRP A 96 48.23 39.26 14.71
C TRP A 96 46.89 39.98 14.60
N LEU A 97 46.71 41.04 15.39
CA LEU A 97 45.53 41.88 15.28
C LEU A 97 45.80 43.00 14.27
N LYS A 98 45.07 42.99 13.15
CA LYS A 98 45.19 43.97 12.07
C LYS A 98 43.97 44.86 11.99
N ARG A 99 44.18 46.17 11.91
CA ARG A 99 43.10 47.14 11.71
C ARG A 99 42.65 47.15 10.25
N PHE A 100 41.34 47.04 10.04
CA PHE A 100 40.75 46.91 8.70
C PHE A 100 40.86 48.20 7.87
N SER A 101 40.86 49.38 8.52
CA SER A 101 40.85 50.66 7.81
C SER A 101 42.15 51.03 7.11
N ASN A 102 43.31 50.62 7.65
CA ASN A 102 44.62 51.05 7.18
C ASN A 102 45.67 49.92 7.14
N SER A 103 45.28 48.67 7.39
CA SER A 103 46.15 47.47 7.35
C SER A 103 47.35 47.51 8.29
N GLN A 104 47.32 48.34 9.34
CA GLN A 104 48.33 48.36 10.39
C GLN A 104 48.04 47.27 11.43
N TYR A 105 49.09 46.69 12.00
CA TYR A 105 49.03 45.71 13.08
C TYR A 105 49.20 46.38 14.43
N LEU A 106 48.63 45.76 15.47
CA LEU A 106 48.95 46.14 16.85
C LEU A 106 50.45 45.90 17.10
N ALA A 107 51.15 46.99 17.40
CA ALA A 107 52.53 47.04 17.86
C ALA A 107 52.52 47.50 19.35
N GLY A 108 53.55 47.18 20.13
CA GLY A 108 53.55 47.40 21.60
C GLY A 108 53.05 48.77 22.07
N ASN A 109 52.60 48.86 23.32
CA ASN A 109 52.04 50.09 23.92
C ASN A 109 50.82 50.68 23.19
N ASN A 110 49.87 49.84 22.74
CA ASN A 110 48.63 50.27 22.07
C ASN A 110 48.84 51.11 20.79
N THR A 111 49.98 50.96 20.12
CA THR A 111 50.28 51.66 18.86
C THR A 111 50.02 50.77 17.65
N PHE A 112 49.77 51.37 16.48
CA PHE A 112 49.54 50.63 15.23
C PHE A 112 50.65 50.91 14.23
N SER A 113 51.27 49.85 13.71
CA SER A 113 52.42 49.92 12.78
C SER A 113 52.15 49.06 11.54
N SER A 114 52.65 49.47 10.38
CA SER A 114 52.65 48.61 9.19
C SER A 114 53.72 47.52 9.24
N ASP A 115 54.77 47.73 10.05
CA ASP A 115 56.03 47.00 9.94
C ASP A 115 56.33 46.16 11.20
N SER A 116 55.57 46.36 12.29
CA SER A 116 55.77 45.67 13.56
C SER A 116 54.49 44.97 14.01
N LYS A 117 54.60 43.70 14.43
CA LYS A 117 53.46 42.87 14.83
C LYS A 117 53.68 42.28 16.23
N ILE A 118 52.69 42.38 17.12
CA ILE A 118 52.68 41.61 18.37
C ILE A 118 52.08 40.24 18.09
N ASN A 119 52.83 39.18 18.43
CA ASN A 119 52.31 37.81 18.40
C ASN A 119 51.28 37.63 19.52
N LEU A 120 50.06 37.25 19.15
CA LEU A 120 48.99 36.86 20.06
C LEU A 120 48.88 35.35 20.09
N THR A 121 48.78 34.79 21.29
CA THR A 121 48.57 33.35 21.50
C THR A 121 47.19 33.15 22.10
N LEU A 122 46.37 32.30 21.48
CA LEU A 122 45.05 31.95 22.02
C LEU A 122 45.23 30.89 23.10
N VAL A 123 44.81 31.19 24.33
CA VAL A 123 44.90 30.26 25.47
C VAL A 123 43.48 29.83 25.87
N ASN A 124 43.19 28.54 25.82
CA ASN A 124 41.88 28.01 26.25
C ASN A 124 41.90 27.74 27.76
N ARG A 125 41.33 28.66 28.57
CA ARG A 125 41.07 28.39 30.00
C ARG A 125 39.66 27.81 30.16
N ARG A 126 39.55 26.64 30.81
CA ARG A 126 38.30 26.22 31.48
C ARG A 126 38.32 26.76 32.91
N ALA A 127 37.20 27.31 33.35
CA ALA A 127 36.99 27.76 34.71
C ALA A 127 36.94 26.57 35.68
N SER A 128 37.95 26.44 36.54
CA SER A 128 37.86 25.61 37.75
C SER A 128 38.50 26.23 39.00
N ASP A 129 39.00 27.46 38.93
CA ASP A 129 39.85 27.99 40.02
C ASP A 129 39.15 28.90 41.04
N TYR A 130 37.82 29.08 40.98
CA TYR A 130 37.09 29.71 42.08
C TYR A 130 35.75 29.04 42.34
N ALA A 131 35.62 28.47 43.54
CA ALA A 131 34.33 28.12 44.12
C ALA A 131 33.54 29.40 44.44
N SER A 132 32.24 29.34 44.13
CA SER A 132 31.17 30.32 44.36
C SER A 132 31.08 31.49 43.38
N GLU A 133 29.95 31.48 42.65
CA GLU A 133 29.33 32.50 41.80
C GLU A 133 29.89 32.71 40.38
N TYR A 134 28.98 32.56 39.39
CA TYR A 134 29.10 32.70 37.93
C TYR A 134 29.59 31.46 37.14
N SER A 135 28.66 30.83 36.41
CA SER A 135 28.89 29.77 35.43
C SER A 135 28.98 30.33 34.01
N SER A 136 30.14 30.87 33.63
CA SER A 136 30.49 31.04 32.21
C SER A 136 31.98 30.84 32.00
N SER A 137 32.31 30.04 30.99
CA SER A 137 33.69 29.79 30.58
C SER A 137 34.19 30.93 29.69
N ASP A 138 34.83 31.93 30.28
CA ASP A 138 35.34 33.10 29.55
C ASP A 138 36.83 32.96 29.18
N LEU A 139 37.17 33.48 28.00
CA LEU A 139 38.54 33.58 27.47
C LEU A 139 39.21 34.83 28.06
N HIS A 140 40.32 34.68 28.79
CA HIS A 140 41.14 35.81 29.25
C HIS A 140 42.34 36.02 28.33
N ILE A 141 42.54 37.27 27.88
CA ILE A 141 43.78 37.73 27.22
C ILE A 141 44.52 38.58 28.24
N SER A 142 45.72 38.15 28.65
CA SER A 142 46.64 38.96 29.47
C SER A 142 47.61 39.71 28.55
N PHE A 143 47.91 40.97 28.87
CA PHE A 143 48.98 41.73 28.26
C PHE A 143 50.12 41.85 29.27
N ASP A 144 51.26 41.20 29.04
CA ASP A 144 52.49 41.56 29.74
C ASP A 144 53.01 42.86 29.14
N ASN A 145 53.18 43.88 29.99
CA ASN A 145 53.87 45.09 29.62
C ASN A 145 55.14 45.19 30.47
N ASP A 146 56.28 44.88 29.88
CA ASP A 146 57.60 45.19 30.45
C ASP A 146 57.80 46.71 30.47
N GLY A 147 57.71 47.31 31.66
CA GLY A 147 58.00 48.73 31.84
C GLY A 147 57.57 49.26 33.21
N GLY A 148 58.50 49.24 34.17
CA GLY A 148 58.27 49.59 35.56
C GLY A 148 57.84 51.05 35.83
N GLY A 149 57.13 51.22 36.95
CA GLY A 149 56.77 52.51 37.52
C GLY A 149 56.03 52.33 38.85
N HIS A 150 56.76 52.35 39.96
CA HIS A 150 56.24 52.27 41.33
C HIS A 150 55.25 53.40 41.65
N PHE A 151 54.16 53.10 42.35
CA PHE A 151 53.61 53.96 43.40
C PHE A 151 53.04 53.12 44.55
N ASN A 152 53.56 53.40 45.74
CA ASN A 152 53.31 52.73 47.01
C ASN A 152 52.31 53.56 47.83
N ASN A 153 51.25 52.96 48.37
CA ASN A 153 50.53 53.34 49.60
C ASN A 153 49.35 52.36 49.78
N GLY A 154 49.07 51.68 50.88
CA GLY A 154 49.57 51.68 52.24
C GLY A 154 48.54 50.89 53.08
N ASN A 155 49.01 50.25 54.16
CA ASN A 155 48.26 49.60 55.25
C ASN A 155 47.47 48.29 54.99
N GLY A 156 47.88 47.24 55.72
CA GLY A 156 46.99 46.13 56.09
C GLY A 156 47.68 44.78 56.31
N SER A 157 48.36 44.62 57.45
CA SER A 157 49.07 43.43 57.95
C SER A 157 48.43 42.06 57.68
N TYR A 158 49.24 41.14 57.15
CA TYR A 158 49.01 39.68 57.21
C TYR A 158 49.41 39.14 58.59
N ASN A 159 48.64 38.16 59.08
CA ASN A 159 49.04 37.36 60.24
C ASN A 159 48.61 35.90 60.09
N PHE A 160 49.54 35.02 60.50
CA PHE A 160 49.48 33.59 60.81
C PHE A 160 49.65 32.51 59.72
N ALA A 161 50.87 31.93 59.80
CA ALA A 161 51.17 30.53 60.15
C ALA A 161 51.04 29.39 59.12
N GLY A 162 52.20 28.80 58.79
CA GLY A 162 52.68 27.56 59.42
C GLY A 162 52.06 26.23 58.98
N GLY A 163 52.90 25.35 58.42
CA GLY A 163 52.81 23.90 58.63
C GLY A 163 52.35 23.04 57.44
N THR A 164 53.31 22.31 56.88
CA THR A 164 53.23 20.95 56.31
C THR A 164 52.17 20.63 55.23
N GLY A 165 52.67 20.23 54.05
CA GLY A 165 52.03 19.20 53.22
C GLY A 165 51.00 19.71 52.21
N GLY A 166 51.47 20.39 51.17
CA GLY A 166 50.69 20.65 49.96
C GLY A 166 51.52 20.28 48.74
N TRP A 167 51.45 19.03 48.29
CA TRP A 167 51.95 18.66 46.97
C TRP A 167 51.03 19.31 45.94
N SER A 168 51.44 20.44 45.37
CA SER A 168 50.79 20.99 44.18
C SER A 168 51.14 20.09 43.00
N THR A 169 50.17 19.26 42.62
CA THR A 169 50.21 18.45 41.39
C THR A 169 50.19 19.40 40.20
N CYS A 170 51.32 19.50 39.51
CA CYS A 170 51.42 20.09 38.19
C CYS A 170 51.02 19.02 37.16
N ILE A 171 49.89 19.23 36.47
CA ILE A 171 49.43 18.37 35.38
C ILE A 171 49.98 18.95 34.08
N ALA A 172 50.88 18.22 33.41
CA ALA A 172 51.39 18.57 32.09
C ALA A 172 50.29 18.44 31.03
N TYR A 173 50.18 19.41 30.11
CA TYR A 173 49.26 19.38 28.98
C TYR A 173 50.01 19.58 27.66
N GLY A 174 50.21 18.49 26.91
CA GLY A 174 50.75 18.52 25.55
C GLY A 174 52.28 18.74 25.46
N PRO A 175 52.82 19.16 24.30
CA PRO A 175 54.26 19.17 24.00
C PRO A 175 55.04 20.33 24.65
N TYR A 176 54.53 20.89 25.75
CA TYR A 176 55.07 22.08 26.40
C TYR A 176 55.40 21.80 27.88
N TYR A 177 56.61 22.17 28.31
CA TYR A 177 57.13 22.01 29.67
C TYR A 177 57.20 23.35 30.40
N ILE A 178 57.05 23.36 31.73
CA ILE A 178 57.39 24.52 32.57
C ILE A 178 58.77 24.29 33.17
N ALA A 179 59.77 25.07 32.76
CA ALA A 179 61.09 25.08 33.36
C ALA A 179 61.19 26.27 34.32
N GLU A 180 61.51 26.00 35.59
CA GLU A 180 61.83 27.04 36.58
C GLU A 180 63.33 27.29 36.54
N VAL A 181 63.74 28.52 36.22
CA VAL A 181 65.14 28.94 36.27
C VAL A 181 65.32 29.90 37.43
N ASN A 182 66.11 29.47 38.41
CA ASN A 182 66.48 30.28 39.58
C ASN A 182 67.89 30.84 39.38
N TYR A 183 68.03 32.14 39.59
CA TYR A 183 69.34 32.77 39.74
C TYR A 183 69.77 32.62 41.20
N LEU A 184 70.79 31.80 41.43
CA LEU A 184 71.40 31.65 42.74
C LEU A 184 72.66 32.51 42.81
N ASP A 185 72.88 33.20 43.94
CA ASP A 185 74.21 33.74 44.24
C ASP A 185 75.19 32.61 44.64
N ASP A 186 76.46 32.95 44.87
CA ASP A 186 77.49 31.99 45.28
C ASP A 186 77.22 31.33 46.67
N GLU A 187 76.13 31.68 47.36
CA GLU A 187 75.68 31.13 48.65
C GLU A 187 74.31 30.43 48.58
N ASP A 188 73.83 30.05 47.38
CA ASP A 188 72.56 29.32 47.15
C ASP A 188 71.28 30.09 47.57
N ASN A 189 71.33 31.43 47.65
CA ASN A 189 70.12 32.23 47.86
C ASN A 189 69.48 32.67 46.53
N PRO A 190 68.15 32.58 46.36
CA PRO A 190 67.47 33.05 45.15
C PRO A 190 67.52 34.58 45.07
N LEU A 191 68.20 35.11 44.03
CA LEU A 191 68.45 36.55 43.85
C LEU A 191 67.24 37.32 43.29
N ASP A 192 66.28 36.65 42.65
CA ASP A 192 65.06 37.26 42.11
C ASP A 192 63.92 36.23 41.96
N ALA A 193 62.70 36.70 41.69
CA ALA A 193 61.52 35.85 41.50
C ALA A 193 61.76 34.80 40.38
N PRO A 194 61.35 33.54 40.57
CA PRO A 194 61.59 32.47 39.61
C PRO A 194 61.02 32.83 38.24
N THR A 195 61.84 32.70 37.19
CA THR A 195 61.38 32.86 35.81
C THR A 195 60.94 31.51 35.29
N TYR A 196 59.65 31.40 34.95
CA TYR A 196 59.05 30.19 34.41
C TYR A 196 59.01 30.24 32.88
N TYR A 197 59.63 29.27 32.23
CA TYR A 197 59.64 29.15 30.77
C TYR A 197 58.71 28.03 30.31
N ILE A 198 57.85 28.32 29.34
CA ILE A 198 57.08 27.31 28.61
C ILE A 198 57.90 26.87 27.40
N VAL A 199 58.47 25.67 27.44
CA VAL A 199 59.41 25.16 26.42
C VAL A 199 58.73 24.08 25.57
N LYS A 200 58.77 24.22 24.23
CA LYS A 200 58.24 23.22 23.29
C LYS A 200 59.27 22.11 23.06
N ASP A 201 58.81 20.87 22.90
CA ASP A 201 59.66 19.72 22.56
C ASP A 201 60.63 20.01 21.39
N GLY A 202 61.91 19.66 21.57
CA GLY A 202 63.00 19.90 20.61
C GLY A 202 63.58 21.33 20.56
N THR A 203 63.21 22.24 21.47
CA THR A 203 63.71 23.63 21.44
C THR A 203 65.03 23.78 22.21
N THR A 204 66.09 24.22 21.53
CA THR A 204 67.35 24.63 22.17
C THR A 204 67.21 26.02 22.77
N ILE A 205 67.55 26.18 24.05
CA ILE A 205 67.68 27.48 24.70
C ILE A 205 69.17 27.81 24.79
N SER A 206 69.62 28.82 24.04
CA SER A 206 71.01 29.30 24.09
C SER A 206 71.08 30.62 24.84
N TYR A 207 72.04 30.75 25.75
CA TYR A 207 72.30 31.98 26.51
C TYR A 207 73.62 32.60 26.04
N THR A 208 73.64 33.91 25.75
CA THR A 208 74.84 34.61 25.24
C THR A 208 75.76 35.16 26.33
N THR A 209 75.43 35.00 27.61
CA THR A 209 76.28 35.41 28.75
C THR A 209 76.02 34.50 29.95
N ALA A 210 77.03 33.77 30.41
CA ALA A 210 76.94 32.82 31.52
C ALA A 210 76.92 33.51 32.90
N PRO A 211 75.90 33.29 33.75
CA PRO A 211 76.05 33.32 35.20
C PRO A 211 76.56 31.95 35.69
N ALA A 212 77.31 31.96 36.78
CA ALA A 212 78.14 30.85 37.22
C ALA A 212 77.39 29.60 37.73
N ASN A 213 76.09 29.67 38.03
CA ASN A 213 75.33 28.53 38.58
C ASN A 213 73.90 28.48 38.01
N ILE A 214 73.61 27.51 37.13
CA ILE A 214 72.24 27.18 36.70
C ILE A 214 71.84 25.87 37.39
N GLY A 215 70.90 25.94 38.33
CA GLY A 215 70.24 24.75 38.90
C GLY A 215 68.99 24.41 38.10
N VAL A 216 68.95 23.21 37.48
CA VAL A 216 67.76 22.70 36.79
C VAL A 216 67.15 21.57 37.62
N TRP A 217 65.92 21.75 38.10
CA TRP A 217 65.14 20.70 38.75
C TRP A 217 64.15 20.08 37.77
N ILE A 218 64.34 18.79 37.45
CA ILE A 218 63.39 17.98 36.67
C ILE A 218 62.65 17.08 37.66
N ARG A 219 61.33 17.25 37.78
CA ARG A 219 60.49 16.51 38.75
C ARG A 219 60.08 15.09 38.31
N ASP A 220 60.71 14.52 37.29
CA ASP A 220 60.37 13.19 36.80
C ASP A 220 61.66 12.38 36.53
N ASP A 221 61.68 11.13 37.00
CA ASP A 221 62.84 10.24 37.18
C ASP A 221 63.51 9.81 35.85
N LYS A 222 63.10 10.38 34.72
CA LYS A 222 63.39 9.90 33.36
C LYS A 222 63.99 10.95 32.41
N GLY A 223 64.30 12.15 32.89
CA GLY A 223 65.04 13.16 32.13
C GLY A 223 66.56 13.06 32.34
N SER A 224 67.36 13.30 31.30
CA SER A 224 68.83 13.45 31.43
C SER A 224 69.25 14.85 31.01
N VAL A 225 70.01 15.55 31.86
CA VAL A 225 70.66 16.83 31.52
C VAL A 225 72.08 16.53 31.03
N THR A 226 72.44 17.03 29.83
CA THR A 226 73.83 16.99 29.36
C THR A 226 74.33 18.42 29.20
N VAL A 227 75.35 18.79 29.99
CA VAL A 227 75.99 20.11 29.90
C VAL A 227 77.17 20.01 28.94
N ASN A 228 77.10 20.70 27.79
CA ASN A 228 78.18 20.75 26.81
C ASN A 228 78.73 22.18 26.72
N GLY A 229 79.71 22.50 27.58
CA GLY A 229 80.34 23.82 27.57
C GLY A 229 79.39 24.95 27.98
N ALA A 230 79.33 26.03 27.20
CA ALA A 230 78.54 27.24 27.49
C ALA A 230 77.02 27.06 27.27
N ASP A 231 76.56 25.91 26.79
CA ASP A 231 75.16 25.62 26.51
C ASP A 231 74.61 24.52 27.44
N VAL A 232 73.48 24.81 28.10
CA VAL A 232 72.69 23.81 28.85
C VAL A 232 71.65 23.24 27.90
N VAL A 233 71.79 21.97 27.52
CA VAL A 233 70.82 21.28 26.67
C VAL A 233 69.89 20.44 27.54
N LEU A 234 68.61 20.81 27.58
CA LEU A 234 67.54 20.08 28.25
C LEU A 234 66.88 19.11 27.24
N ASN A 235 67.16 17.82 27.37
CA ASN A 235 66.47 16.77 26.63
C ASN A 235 65.38 16.16 27.52
N CYS A 236 64.16 16.68 27.41
CA CYS A 236 62.97 16.07 28.00
C CYS A 236 62.23 15.27 26.92
N THR A 237 62.14 13.94 27.09
CA THR A 237 61.34 13.07 26.21
C THR A 237 60.04 12.74 26.92
N TYR A 238 58.97 13.50 26.68
CA TYR A 238 57.62 13.15 27.17
C TYR A 238 56.91 12.30 26.12
N HIS A 239 56.60 11.05 26.49
CA HIS A 239 55.73 10.21 25.69
C HIS A 239 54.30 10.78 25.81
N PHE A 240 53.62 11.07 24.69
CA PHE A 240 52.16 10.90 24.68
C PHE A 240 51.88 9.53 25.30
N PRO A 241 50.76 9.26 26.00
CA PRO A 241 50.40 7.85 26.18
C PRO A 241 50.37 7.29 24.77
N GLU A 242 51.39 6.50 24.45
CA GLU A 242 51.69 6.10 23.07
C GLU A 242 50.50 5.33 22.52
N THR A 243 49.65 4.84 23.41
CA THR A 243 48.47 4.03 23.19
C THR A 243 47.22 4.74 23.73
N THR A 244 46.28 5.05 22.85
CA THR A 244 44.92 5.49 23.20
C THR A 244 43.91 4.60 22.50
N TYR A 245 42.68 4.53 23.03
CA TYR A 245 41.63 3.72 22.42
C TYR A 245 40.25 4.36 22.56
N GLN A 246 39.34 4.04 21.66
CA GLN A 246 37.93 4.45 21.72
C GLN A 246 37.03 3.25 21.42
N TYR A 247 35.82 3.27 21.96
CA TYR A 247 34.80 2.28 21.66
C TYR A 247 34.01 2.72 20.43
N GLN A 248 33.90 1.84 19.45
CA GLN A 248 33.02 2.01 18.30
C GLN A 248 31.84 1.07 18.46
N ILE A 249 30.68 1.65 18.78
CA ILE A 249 29.47 0.91 19.12
C ILE A 249 28.58 0.83 17.89
N SER A 250 28.24 -0.38 17.48
CA SER A 250 27.53 -0.66 16.24
C SER A 250 26.35 -1.60 16.46
N ASP A 251 25.25 -1.35 15.75
CA ASP A 251 24.11 -2.26 15.65
C ASP A 251 24.03 -2.87 14.23
N ALA A 252 22.90 -3.49 13.88
CA ALA A 252 22.70 -4.08 12.56
C ALA A 252 22.72 -3.07 11.40
N SER A 253 22.53 -1.78 11.68
CA SER A 253 22.59 -0.69 10.69
C SER A 253 24.00 -0.12 10.49
N GLY A 254 24.93 -0.43 11.39
CA GLY A 254 26.31 0.04 11.36
C GLY A 254 26.69 0.76 12.65
N VAL A 255 27.67 1.67 12.55
CA VAL A 255 28.22 2.41 13.69
C VAL A 255 27.23 3.50 14.11
N ILE A 256 26.74 3.43 15.34
CA ILE A 256 25.78 4.38 15.90
C ILE A 256 26.38 5.32 16.94
N TYR A 257 27.53 4.97 17.50
CA TYR A 257 28.22 5.82 18.48
C TYR A 257 29.73 5.56 18.49
N THR A 258 30.50 6.60 18.76
CA THR A 258 31.95 6.51 19.02
C THR A 258 32.24 7.28 20.30
N SER A 259 32.89 6.62 21.26
CA SER A 259 33.25 7.26 22.53
C SER A 259 34.37 8.28 22.37
N ASP A 260 34.58 9.07 23.41
CA ASP A 260 35.85 9.79 23.58
C ASP A 260 37.03 8.81 23.70
N TYR A 261 38.26 9.33 23.54
CA TYR A 261 39.47 8.54 23.71
C TYR A 261 39.78 8.28 25.19
N TYR A 262 40.06 7.02 25.47
CA TYR A 262 40.61 6.51 26.71
C TYR A 262 42.13 6.34 26.59
N VAL A 263 42.82 6.48 27.72
CA VAL A 263 44.25 6.22 27.84
C VAL A 263 44.46 4.74 28.16
N GLY A 264 45.38 4.07 27.46
CA GLY A 264 45.74 2.67 27.72
C GLY A 264 47.24 2.42 27.59
N THR A 265 47.66 1.18 27.84
CA THR A 265 49.04 0.72 27.66
C THR A 265 49.11 -0.28 26.52
N ALA A 266 50.14 -0.20 25.68
CA ALA A 266 50.37 -1.22 24.64
C ALA A 266 50.51 -2.61 25.30
N GLY A 267 49.77 -3.59 24.78
CA GLY A 267 49.68 -4.94 25.34
C GLY A 267 48.49 -5.17 26.29
N ASP A 268 47.80 -4.12 26.75
CA ASP A 268 46.57 -4.29 27.55
C ASP A 268 45.45 -4.89 26.70
N GLU A 269 44.71 -5.85 27.25
CA GLU A 269 43.52 -6.41 26.60
C GLU A 269 42.26 -5.72 27.12
N ILE A 270 41.53 -5.05 26.23
CA ILE A 270 40.23 -4.45 26.52
C ILE A 270 39.13 -5.41 26.08
N SER A 271 38.43 -5.98 27.04
CA SER A 271 37.35 -6.97 26.83
C SER A 271 36.01 -6.60 27.47
N THR A 272 35.91 -5.41 28.09
CA THR A 272 34.70 -4.92 28.77
C THR A 272 34.35 -3.51 28.35
N LEU A 273 33.08 -3.13 28.50
CA LEU A 273 32.58 -1.78 28.21
C LEU A 273 32.31 -1.04 29.53
N PRO A 274 32.88 0.16 29.76
CA PRO A 274 32.65 0.94 30.96
C PRO A 274 31.18 1.32 31.14
N SER A 275 30.72 1.40 32.39
CA SER A 275 29.32 1.73 32.70
C SER A 275 28.86 3.09 32.15
N ALA A 276 29.77 4.05 32.03
CA ALA A 276 29.50 5.37 31.42
C ALA A 276 29.07 5.28 29.94
N GLU A 277 29.52 4.23 29.23
CA GLU A 277 29.21 4.00 27.82
C GLU A 277 28.00 3.10 27.60
N GLN A 278 27.46 2.54 28.68
CA GLN A 278 26.27 1.70 28.62
C GLN A 278 24.99 2.55 28.63
N ARG A 279 23.94 2.04 27.99
CA ARG A 279 22.60 2.62 27.92
C ARG A 279 21.57 1.61 28.39
N SER A 280 20.44 2.10 28.88
CA SER A 280 19.32 1.23 29.27
C SER A 280 18.83 0.42 28.06
N TYR A 281 18.31 -0.79 28.31
CA TYR A 281 17.75 -1.66 27.29
C TYR A 281 18.72 -2.07 26.16
N CYS A 282 20.02 -2.01 26.41
CA CYS A 282 21.05 -2.41 25.47
C CYS A 282 21.83 -3.62 26.00
N LYS A 283 22.03 -4.62 25.15
CA LYS A 283 22.95 -5.74 25.42
C LYS A 283 24.20 -5.54 24.58
N TYR A 284 25.37 -5.69 25.20
CA TYR A 284 26.65 -5.40 24.59
C TYR A 284 27.49 -6.66 24.43
N THR A 285 28.17 -6.78 23.30
CA THR A 285 29.23 -7.76 23.06
C THR A 285 30.48 -7.01 22.64
N VAL A 286 31.51 -7.01 23.50
CA VAL A 286 32.79 -6.38 23.22
C VAL A 286 33.68 -7.38 22.50
N THR A 287 34.20 -7.00 21.33
CA THR A 287 35.25 -7.77 20.68
C THR A 287 36.56 -7.44 21.38
N SER A 288 37.09 -8.42 22.12
CA SER A 288 38.30 -8.21 22.91
C SER A 288 39.46 -7.75 22.01
N LYS A 289 40.18 -6.73 22.46
CA LYS A 289 41.27 -6.12 21.70
C LYS A 289 42.48 -5.88 22.58
N THR A 290 43.61 -6.45 22.16
CA THR A 290 44.92 -6.05 22.66
C THR A 290 45.31 -4.71 22.05
N LEU A 291 45.67 -3.75 22.89
CA LEU A 291 46.04 -2.41 22.44
C LEU A 291 47.44 -2.42 21.82
N GLU A 292 47.56 -1.81 20.64
CA GLU A 292 48.84 -1.54 19.98
C GLU A 292 49.31 -0.11 20.30
N THR A 293 50.60 0.17 20.16
CA THR A 293 51.10 1.55 20.16
C THR A 293 50.36 2.37 19.10
N GLY A 294 49.71 3.45 19.52
CA GLY A 294 48.97 4.38 18.68
C GLY A 294 47.49 4.48 19.05
N LYS A 295 46.64 4.76 18.06
CA LYS A 295 45.19 4.86 18.23
C LYS A 295 44.53 3.51 17.95
N ASN A 296 43.72 3.07 18.88
CA ASN A 296 43.01 1.80 18.80
C ASN A 296 41.50 2.02 18.76
N ILE A 297 40.81 1.14 18.05
CA ILE A 297 39.35 1.05 18.04
C ILE A 297 38.96 -0.30 18.64
N VAL A 298 38.19 -0.26 19.73
CA VAL A 298 37.56 -1.44 20.33
C VAL A 298 36.14 -1.54 19.77
N ALA A 299 35.87 -2.59 19.00
CA ALA A 299 34.57 -2.80 18.38
C ALA A 299 33.58 -3.39 19.39
N VAL A 300 32.39 -2.80 19.46
CA VAL A 300 31.31 -3.25 20.36
C VAL A 300 30.03 -3.41 19.55
N SER A 301 29.47 -4.60 19.57
CA SER A 301 28.14 -4.85 19.03
C SER A 301 27.09 -4.58 20.10
N VAL A 302 26.05 -3.83 19.76
CA VAL A 302 24.91 -3.55 20.64
C VAL A 302 23.61 -4.04 20.01
N THR A 303 22.76 -4.66 20.83
CA THR A 303 21.37 -5.00 20.45
C THR A 303 20.41 -4.30 21.39
N TRP A 304 19.42 -3.63 20.82
CA TRP A 304 18.29 -3.07 21.54
C TRP A 304 17.34 -4.18 22.00
N ASP A 305 16.99 -4.17 23.29
CA ASP A 305 16.07 -5.11 23.95
C ASP A 305 15.05 -4.31 24.77
N GLY A 306 14.62 -3.17 24.21
CA GLY A 306 13.68 -2.27 24.87
C GLY A 306 12.22 -2.61 24.63
N PRO A 307 11.31 -1.79 25.16
CA PRO A 307 9.88 -2.09 25.18
C PRO A 307 9.18 -1.93 23.81
N PHE A 308 9.88 -1.44 22.79
CA PHE A 308 9.36 -1.22 21.44
C PHE A 308 10.44 -1.51 20.39
N ASP A 309 10.04 -1.74 19.14
CA ASP A 309 10.97 -1.81 18.02
C ASP A 309 11.28 -0.42 17.47
N ILE A 310 12.54 -0.22 17.08
CA ILE A 310 13.02 1.03 16.50
C ILE A 310 12.63 1.07 15.02
N SER A 311 11.91 2.12 14.64
CA SER A 311 11.51 2.37 13.25
C SER A 311 12.59 3.16 12.51
N SER A 312 12.73 2.92 11.20
CA SER A 312 13.71 3.63 10.37
C SER A 312 13.21 5.01 9.92
N ASP A 313 11.92 5.11 9.58
CA ASP A 313 11.27 6.34 9.12
C ASP A 313 9.75 6.30 9.41
N PHE A 314 9.03 7.34 8.99
CA PHE A 314 7.58 7.43 9.17
C PHE A 314 6.80 6.40 8.33
N ALA A 315 7.25 6.09 7.11
CA ALA A 315 6.54 5.22 6.17
C ALA A 315 6.59 3.74 6.57
N SER A 316 7.70 3.33 7.16
CA SER A 316 7.97 1.99 7.70
C SER A 316 7.73 1.89 9.20
N ALA A 317 7.17 2.93 9.82
CA ALA A 317 7.02 3.01 11.27
C ALA A 317 6.17 1.86 11.82
N LYS A 318 6.68 1.22 12.87
CA LYS A 318 5.91 0.29 13.69
C LYS A 318 5.13 1.10 14.73
N TRP A 319 3.81 1.02 14.66
CA TRP A 319 2.91 1.85 15.45
C TRP A 319 2.53 1.18 16.77
N TYR A 320 2.47 1.99 17.81
CA TYR A 320 2.13 1.58 19.16
C TYR A 320 1.12 2.53 19.78
N TYR A 321 0.24 1.98 20.61
CA TYR A 321 -0.45 2.77 21.61
C TYR A 321 0.51 3.06 22.76
N LEU A 322 0.82 4.33 22.98
CA LEU A 322 1.60 4.76 24.14
C LEU A 322 0.67 4.88 25.34
N MET A 323 0.93 4.13 26.39
CA MET A 323 0.19 4.18 27.64
C MET A 323 1.04 4.75 28.76
N GLN A 324 0.43 5.57 29.59
CA GLN A 324 0.97 6.08 30.83
C GLN A 324 0.27 5.37 31.99
N SER A 325 1.04 4.87 32.96
CA SER A 325 0.52 4.00 34.02
C SER A 325 0.66 4.69 35.38
N HIS A 326 -0.44 4.86 36.10
CA HIS A 326 -0.40 5.33 37.49
C HIS A 326 -0.20 4.17 38.49
N GLN A 327 -0.58 2.93 38.13
CA GLN A 327 -0.34 1.62 38.77
C GLN A 327 -0.68 0.49 37.76
N GLU A 328 -0.31 -0.78 38.04
CA GLU A 328 -0.44 -1.94 37.13
C GLU A 328 -1.83 -2.10 36.45
N GLU A 329 -2.91 -1.63 37.09
CA GLU A 329 -4.30 -1.83 36.65
C GLU A 329 -4.91 -0.70 35.79
N THR A 330 -4.29 0.48 35.69
CA THR A 330 -4.88 1.62 34.94
C THR A 330 -4.16 1.85 33.60
N LYS A 331 -4.90 1.69 32.47
CA LYS A 331 -4.40 1.96 31.12
C LYS A 331 -4.78 3.37 30.67
N ASN A 332 -3.92 4.37 30.81
CA ASN A 332 -4.19 5.70 30.25
C ASN A 332 -3.44 5.89 28.92
N TYR A 333 -4.17 5.98 27.82
CA TYR A 333 -3.64 6.13 26.47
C TYR A 333 -3.35 7.59 26.15
N VAL A 334 -2.14 7.85 25.64
CA VAL A 334 -1.73 9.16 25.15
C VAL A 334 -2.24 9.34 23.73
N SER A 335 -2.94 10.44 23.46
CA SER A 335 -3.40 10.79 22.11
C SER A 335 -2.82 12.13 21.66
N TYR A 336 -2.48 12.22 20.38
CA TYR A 336 -2.16 13.48 19.76
C TYR A 336 -3.40 14.39 19.70
N SER A 337 -3.19 15.66 19.98
CA SER A 337 -4.15 16.73 19.76
C SER A 337 -3.43 17.92 19.14
N SER A 338 -4.00 18.49 18.08
CA SER A 338 -3.50 19.74 17.48
C SER A 338 -3.59 20.93 18.47
N GLY A 339 -4.41 20.80 19.52
CA GLY A 339 -4.70 21.84 20.49
C GLY A 339 -3.74 21.98 21.66
N ASN A 340 -2.69 21.13 21.78
CA ASN A 340 -1.63 21.13 22.82
C ASN A 340 -2.05 21.62 24.23
N PRO A 341 -2.01 20.78 25.28
CA PRO A 341 -1.21 19.56 25.41
C PRO A 341 -1.89 18.28 24.87
N CYS A 342 -1.10 17.21 24.72
CA CYS A 342 -1.62 15.91 24.28
C CYS A 342 -2.48 15.27 25.39
N PRO A 343 -3.76 14.94 25.16
CA PRO A 343 -4.62 14.33 26.16
C PRO A 343 -4.21 12.90 26.49
N VAL A 344 -4.52 12.49 27.71
CA VAL A 344 -4.26 11.16 28.28
C VAL A 344 -5.59 10.63 28.84
N SER A 345 -6.05 9.47 28.38
CA SER A 345 -7.41 8.97 28.71
C SER A 345 -7.44 7.46 28.97
N GLY A 346 -8.32 7.01 29.87
CA GLY A 346 -8.57 5.58 30.10
C GLY A 346 -9.19 4.85 28.89
N THR A 347 -9.74 5.59 27.91
CA THR A 347 -10.34 5.02 26.70
C THR A 347 -9.29 4.83 25.61
N LYS A 348 -9.22 3.60 25.07
CA LYS A 348 -8.32 3.29 23.95
C LYS A 348 -8.71 4.09 22.70
N PRO A 349 -7.78 4.81 22.05
CA PRO A 349 -8.08 5.55 20.83
C PRO A 349 -8.41 4.64 19.66
N THR A 350 -9.42 5.01 18.87
CA THR A 350 -9.85 4.30 17.65
C THR A 350 -9.35 4.94 16.36
N THR A 351 -8.59 6.03 16.46
CA THR A 351 -8.05 6.79 15.32
C THR A 351 -6.52 6.86 15.39
N ASP A 352 -5.91 7.32 14.28
CA ASP A 352 -4.46 7.50 14.16
C ASP A 352 -3.86 8.45 15.23
N ASN A 353 -4.68 9.25 15.93
CA ASN A 353 -4.23 10.12 17.02
C ASN A 353 -3.58 9.33 18.17
N GLY A 354 -3.96 8.08 18.39
CA GLY A 354 -3.39 7.23 19.45
C GLY A 354 -2.12 6.48 19.04
N LEU A 355 -1.66 6.61 17.80
CA LEU A 355 -0.61 5.77 17.23
C LEU A 355 0.73 6.50 17.20
N TRP A 356 1.69 5.98 17.95
CA TRP A 356 3.02 6.54 18.18
C TRP A 356 4.11 5.59 17.70
N ALA A 357 5.26 6.11 17.29
CA ALA A 357 6.43 5.32 16.92
C ALA A 357 7.73 6.04 17.33
N PHE A 358 8.83 5.28 17.34
CA PHE A 358 10.14 5.72 17.83
C PHE A 358 11.20 5.54 16.73
N ILE A 359 11.90 6.60 16.39
CA ILE A 359 12.96 6.62 15.38
C ILE A 359 14.25 7.13 16.02
N GLY A 360 15.39 6.51 15.77
CA GLY A 360 16.69 6.95 16.28
C GLY A 360 17.45 5.81 16.94
N ASN A 361 18.26 6.10 17.95
CA ASN A 361 19.05 5.10 18.64
C ASN A 361 19.28 5.46 20.13
N PRO A 362 19.72 4.53 20.98
CA PRO A 362 19.90 4.76 22.42
C PRO A 362 20.99 5.78 22.81
N TYR A 363 21.86 6.17 21.88
CA TYR A 363 22.99 7.08 22.12
C TYR A 363 22.67 8.52 21.73
N ASP A 364 22.12 8.73 20.52
CA ASP A 364 21.68 10.04 20.04
C ASP A 364 20.29 10.42 20.56
N GLY A 365 19.57 9.45 21.12
CA GLY A 365 18.20 9.58 21.56
C GLY A 365 17.18 9.26 20.46
N PHE A 366 15.93 9.10 20.90
CA PHE A 366 14.79 8.77 20.07
C PHE A 366 13.98 10.02 19.75
N LYS A 367 13.54 10.10 18.50
CA LYS A 367 12.47 10.96 18.03
C LYS A 367 11.16 10.19 18.21
N ILE A 368 10.18 10.84 18.82
CA ILE A 368 8.84 10.25 18.99
C ILE A 368 7.92 10.89 17.97
N ILE A 369 7.29 10.08 17.13
CA ILE A 369 6.38 10.51 16.06
C ILE A 369 4.95 10.02 16.34
N ASN A 370 3.96 10.67 15.71
CA ASN A 370 2.56 10.26 15.79
C ASN A 370 1.95 10.20 14.38
N LYS A 371 1.16 9.16 14.11
CA LYS A 371 0.61 8.90 12.76
C LYS A 371 -0.30 10.02 12.27
N ALA A 372 -1.19 10.54 13.12
CA ALA A 372 -2.12 11.61 12.74
C ALA A 372 -1.44 12.99 12.62
N ALA A 373 -0.35 13.23 13.34
CA ALA A 373 0.42 14.47 13.19
C ALA A 373 1.11 14.56 11.81
N GLY A 374 1.38 13.41 11.19
CA GLY A 374 1.98 13.29 9.87
C GLY A 374 3.52 13.36 9.88
N ASP A 375 4.10 13.06 8.72
CA ASP A 375 5.55 13.03 8.52
C ASP A 375 6.20 14.40 8.78
N GLY A 376 7.45 14.37 9.27
CA GLY A 376 8.20 15.56 9.65
C GLY A 376 7.73 16.26 10.93
N LYS A 377 6.83 15.65 11.72
CA LYS A 377 6.43 16.13 13.04
C LYS A 377 6.96 15.23 14.15
N TYR A 378 7.58 15.83 15.15
CA TYR A 378 8.22 15.15 16.28
C TYR A 378 7.73 15.73 17.60
N LEU A 379 7.60 14.87 18.61
CA LEU A 379 7.32 15.30 19.97
C LEU A 379 8.50 16.08 20.52
N LYS A 380 8.25 17.34 20.90
CA LYS A 380 9.25 18.26 21.42
C LYS A 380 8.85 18.75 22.81
N ALA A 381 9.83 18.80 23.71
CA ALA A 381 9.71 19.51 24.97
C ALA A 381 9.51 21.02 24.70
N THR A 382 8.29 21.49 24.94
CA THR A 382 7.92 22.93 24.91
C THR A 382 7.45 23.31 26.32
N ALA A 383 7.58 24.57 26.74
CA ALA A 383 7.30 25.05 28.11
C ALA A 383 6.18 24.27 28.84
N ASN A 384 6.58 23.37 29.74
CA ASN A 384 5.75 22.44 30.53
C ASN A 384 4.85 21.45 29.75
N ASN A 385 4.71 21.53 28.43
CA ASN A 385 3.83 20.69 27.61
C ASN A 385 4.59 20.15 26.39
N PRO A 386 4.78 18.83 26.24
CA PRO A 386 5.32 18.28 25.01
C PRO A 386 4.30 18.44 23.86
N THR A 387 4.79 18.85 22.70
CA THR A 387 3.94 19.18 21.54
C THR A 387 4.57 18.63 20.25
N MET A 388 3.74 18.31 19.26
CA MET A 388 4.23 17.88 17.94
C MET A 388 4.69 19.09 17.13
N THR A 389 5.97 19.16 16.76
CA THR A 389 6.55 20.29 16.00
C THR A 389 7.46 19.79 14.88
N THR A 390 7.94 20.67 14.00
CA THR A 390 8.96 20.33 12.98
C THR A 390 10.37 20.22 13.56
N THR A 391 10.54 20.57 14.83
CA THR A 391 11.80 20.47 15.57
C THR A 391 11.71 19.34 16.58
N GLN A 392 12.83 18.70 16.90
CA GLN A 392 12.84 17.48 17.71
C GLN A 392 13.46 17.71 19.10
N THR A 393 13.03 16.89 20.06
CA THR A 393 13.78 16.61 21.30
C THR A 393 14.37 15.21 21.16
N ALA A 394 15.65 15.06 21.49
CA ALA A 394 16.29 13.75 21.61
C ALA A 394 15.85 13.13 22.95
N TRP A 395 14.95 12.15 22.89
CA TRP A 395 14.42 11.49 24.07
C TRP A 395 15.24 10.26 24.44
N VAL A 396 15.58 10.14 25.71
CA VAL A 396 16.23 8.98 26.29
C VAL A 396 15.17 8.11 26.94
N ILE A 397 15.29 6.80 26.72
CA ILE A 397 14.43 5.78 27.31
C ILE A 397 15.20 5.11 28.44
N ALA A 398 14.66 5.20 29.65
CA ALA A 398 15.28 4.66 30.86
C ALA A 398 14.40 3.59 31.51
N ASN A 399 15.05 2.62 32.15
CA ASN A 399 14.35 1.60 32.93
C ASN A 399 13.73 2.23 34.19
N ARG A 400 12.49 1.84 34.50
CA ARG A 400 11.81 2.24 35.72
C ARG A 400 12.14 1.27 36.85
N SER A 401 12.94 1.72 37.82
CA SER A 401 13.28 0.93 38.99
C SER A 401 12.04 0.45 39.76
N GLY A 402 11.96 -0.85 40.05
CA GLY A 402 10.84 -1.45 40.80
C GLY A 402 9.68 -1.94 39.93
N PHE A 403 9.78 -1.84 38.61
CA PHE A 403 8.82 -2.39 37.65
C PHE A 403 9.51 -3.42 36.73
N ASP A 404 8.71 -4.18 35.98
CA ASP A 404 9.24 -5.06 34.93
C ASP A 404 9.82 -4.25 33.75
N ALA A 405 10.53 -4.94 32.85
CA ALA A 405 11.23 -4.32 31.72
C ALA A 405 10.30 -3.69 30.66
N ALA A 406 8.97 -3.91 30.72
CA ALA A 406 8.02 -3.27 29.81
C ALA A 406 7.70 -1.82 30.24
N TYR A 407 8.02 -1.43 31.48
CA TYR A 407 7.80 -0.09 32.00
C TYR A 407 9.05 0.79 31.90
N PHE A 408 8.89 1.99 31.34
CA PHE A 408 10.00 2.88 31.07
C PHE A 408 9.66 4.35 31.33
N ASN A 409 10.70 5.16 31.49
CA ASN A 409 10.59 6.62 31.53
C ASN A 409 11.09 7.22 30.22
N ILE A 410 10.56 8.38 29.85
CA ILE A 410 11.00 9.17 28.70
C ILE A 410 11.52 10.51 29.22
N HIS A 411 12.77 10.86 28.91
CA HIS A 411 13.40 12.07 29.44
C HIS A 411 14.39 12.72 28.44
N SER A 412 14.79 13.97 28.65
CA SER A 412 15.80 14.64 27.79
C SER A 412 16.94 15.30 28.58
N GLY A 413 17.14 14.84 29.82
CA GLY A 413 18.21 15.25 30.73
C GLY A 413 18.07 14.57 32.08
N SER A 414 18.90 14.93 33.06
CA SER A 414 18.88 14.32 34.41
C SER A 414 17.68 14.70 35.27
N THR A 415 16.98 15.80 34.95
CA THR A 415 15.83 16.28 35.73
C THR A 415 14.55 16.41 34.91
N ASN A 416 14.56 16.00 33.64
CA ASN A 416 13.58 16.43 32.64
C ASN A 416 12.76 15.27 32.07
N TYR A 417 11.60 14.97 32.64
CA TYR A 417 10.80 13.79 32.33
C TYR A 417 9.47 14.14 31.66
N ILE A 418 9.00 13.29 30.75
CA ILE A 418 7.60 13.32 30.34
C ILE A 418 6.77 12.76 31.50
N ASN A 419 5.73 13.50 31.89
CA ASN A 419 4.90 13.20 33.04
C ASN A 419 3.40 13.41 32.69
N MET A 420 2.49 12.85 33.48
CA MET A 420 1.05 13.09 33.37
C MET A 420 0.67 14.18 34.36
N ASP A 421 -0.09 15.15 33.90
CA ASP A 421 -0.87 16.00 34.81
C ASP A 421 -2.12 15.21 35.24
N ASN A 422 -2.14 14.72 36.49
CA ASN A 422 -3.27 13.94 36.99
C ASN A 422 -4.57 14.75 37.08
N ASP A 423 -4.47 16.06 37.30
CA ASP A 423 -5.64 16.92 37.47
C ASP A 423 -6.25 17.29 36.11
N ASN A 424 -5.39 17.48 35.10
CA ASN A 424 -5.81 17.92 33.77
C ASN A 424 -5.84 16.79 32.72
N HIS A 425 -5.40 15.58 33.05
CA HIS A 425 -5.34 14.41 32.17
C HIS A 425 -4.62 14.67 30.83
N VAL A 426 -3.44 15.27 30.91
CA VAL A 426 -2.64 15.68 29.74
C VAL A 426 -1.16 15.42 29.96
N LEU A 427 -0.43 15.25 28.85
CA LEU A 427 1.01 15.08 28.84
C LEU A 427 1.71 16.38 29.23
N LYS A 428 2.66 16.29 30.16
CA LYS A 428 3.51 17.37 30.65
C LYS A 428 4.98 17.05 30.51
N TYR A 429 5.78 18.11 30.55
CA TYR A 429 7.22 18.06 30.60
C TYR A 429 7.66 18.62 31.95
N TRP A 430 8.14 17.74 32.82
CA TRP A 430 8.39 18.03 34.22
C TRP A 430 9.89 18.14 34.49
N ASN A 431 10.34 19.31 34.93
CA ASN A 431 11.74 19.59 35.27
C ASN A 431 11.98 19.38 36.77
N ASN A 432 11.91 18.13 37.23
CA ASN A 432 12.28 17.71 38.58
C ASN A 432 12.84 16.28 38.54
N GLY A 433 14.03 16.07 39.11
CA GLY A 433 14.65 14.74 39.19
C GLY A 433 13.82 13.69 39.95
N SER A 434 12.94 14.10 40.86
CA SER A 434 12.00 13.18 41.54
C SER A 434 11.03 12.50 40.57
N ALA A 435 10.80 13.07 39.38
CA ALA A 435 9.92 12.49 38.37
C ALA A 435 10.45 11.16 37.81
N ALA A 436 11.76 10.90 37.89
CA ALA A 436 12.33 9.58 37.60
C ALA A 436 11.68 8.46 38.42
N ASN A 437 11.20 8.82 39.61
CA ASN A 437 10.55 7.92 40.56
C ASN A 437 9.05 8.09 40.71
N ASP A 438 8.43 8.85 39.82
CA ASP A 438 7.00 9.09 39.81
C ASP A 438 6.28 8.09 38.89
N ASN A 439 5.19 7.50 39.37
CA ASN A 439 4.35 6.63 38.55
C ASN A 439 3.80 7.40 37.34
N ASN A 440 3.46 8.68 37.51
CA ASN A 440 2.96 9.48 36.40
C ASN A 440 4.00 9.70 35.30
N SER A 441 5.30 9.47 35.51
CA SER A 441 6.32 9.52 34.46
C SER A 441 6.58 8.17 33.80
N THR A 442 5.79 7.14 34.14
CA THR A 442 5.99 5.75 33.72
C THR A 442 5.10 5.41 32.53
N PHE A 443 5.72 4.85 31.49
CA PHE A 443 5.10 4.47 30.23
C PHE A 443 5.24 2.97 29.96
N ARG A 444 4.33 2.46 29.15
CA ARG A 444 4.47 1.19 28.42
C ARG A 444 3.85 1.33 27.03
N VAL A 445 4.14 0.42 26.13
CA VAL A 445 3.54 0.39 24.79
C VAL A 445 2.69 -0.84 24.58
N GLU A 446 1.65 -0.72 23.75
CA GLU A 446 0.88 -1.85 23.21
C GLU A 446 0.96 -1.76 21.69
N GLU A 447 1.43 -2.82 21.04
CA GLU A 447 1.58 -2.86 19.59
C GLU A 447 0.22 -2.66 18.90
N TYR A 448 0.18 -1.76 17.91
CA TYR A 448 -1.00 -1.58 17.08
C TYR A 448 -1.04 -2.64 15.99
N SER A 449 -2.18 -3.31 15.87
CA SER A 449 -2.51 -4.14 14.71
C SER A 449 -3.84 -3.67 14.12
N GLU A 450 -3.88 -3.50 12.81
CA GLU A 450 -5.13 -3.28 12.07
C GLU A 450 -5.95 -4.58 12.11
N ASP A 451 -7.22 -4.50 12.53
CA ASP A 451 -8.16 -5.62 12.53
C ASP A 451 -9.12 -5.49 11.34
N PHE A 452 -9.09 -6.48 10.46
CA PHE A 452 -9.88 -6.59 9.22
C PHE A 452 -11.03 -7.60 9.33
N THR A 453 -11.40 -8.03 10.53
CA THR A 453 -12.51 -8.99 10.75
C THR A 453 -13.84 -8.51 10.15
N SER A 454 -14.11 -7.21 10.17
CA SER A 454 -15.34 -6.62 9.60
C SER A 454 -15.35 -6.69 8.06
N GLU A 455 -14.20 -6.47 7.43
CA GLU A 455 -14.00 -6.57 5.99
C GLU A 455 -14.06 -8.03 5.53
N VAL A 456 -13.54 -8.96 6.34
CA VAL A 456 -13.74 -10.40 6.11
C VAL A 456 -15.23 -10.73 6.14
N ALA A 457 -15.97 -10.27 7.15
CA ALA A 457 -17.40 -10.55 7.29
C ALA A 457 -18.24 -9.97 6.14
N THR A 458 -17.91 -8.78 5.66
CA THR A 458 -18.69 -8.06 4.65
C THR A 458 -18.34 -8.42 3.21
N TYR A 459 -17.06 -8.65 2.91
CA TYR A 459 -16.59 -8.90 1.56
C TYR A 459 -16.22 -10.35 1.30
N ILE A 460 -15.47 -11.00 2.21
CA ILE A 460 -14.92 -12.35 1.96
C ILE A 460 -15.95 -13.45 2.24
N THR A 461 -16.60 -13.39 3.40
CA THR A 461 -17.51 -14.41 3.90
C THR A 461 -18.64 -14.77 2.90
N PRO A 462 -19.30 -13.83 2.20
CA PRO A 462 -20.32 -14.18 1.22
C PRO A 462 -19.84 -15.15 0.13
N TYR A 463 -18.58 -15.05 -0.30
CA TYR A 463 -18.01 -15.96 -1.30
C TYR A 463 -17.71 -17.33 -0.70
N PHE A 464 -17.15 -17.38 0.51
CA PHE A 464 -16.88 -18.64 1.18
C PHE A 464 -18.17 -19.39 1.57
N ASP A 465 -19.24 -18.69 1.93
CA ASP A 465 -20.51 -19.30 2.32
C ASP A 465 -21.29 -19.88 1.11
N THR A 466 -21.03 -19.37 -0.09
CA THR A 466 -21.71 -19.77 -1.34
C THR A 466 -20.76 -20.48 -2.31
N HIS A 467 -19.69 -21.08 -1.79
CA HIS A 467 -18.69 -21.76 -2.61
C HIS A 467 -19.32 -22.79 -3.56
N GLY A 468 -18.73 -22.94 -4.75
CA GLY A 468 -19.24 -23.83 -5.80
C GLY A 468 -20.39 -23.25 -6.62
N GLU A 469 -21.10 -22.21 -6.13
CA GLU A 469 -22.08 -21.49 -6.94
C GLU A 469 -21.40 -20.61 -8.01
N TYR A 470 -22.13 -20.28 -9.09
CA TYR A 470 -21.63 -19.39 -10.13
C TYR A 470 -21.37 -17.99 -9.57
N PHE A 471 -20.26 -17.37 -9.97
CA PHE A 471 -19.75 -16.09 -9.47
C PHE A 471 -19.44 -16.05 -7.97
N SER A 472 -19.27 -17.23 -7.36
CA SER A 472 -18.63 -17.41 -6.06
C SER A 472 -17.24 -18.02 -6.23
N ILE A 473 -16.54 -18.38 -5.15
CA ILE A 473 -15.27 -19.14 -5.26
C ILE A 473 -15.53 -20.61 -5.60
N THR A 474 -14.56 -21.26 -6.26
CA THR A 474 -14.63 -22.71 -6.51
C THR A 474 -14.56 -23.54 -5.21
N ASP A 475 -15.11 -24.75 -5.24
CA ASP A 475 -14.99 -25.73 -4.12
C ASP A 475 -13.53 -26.04 -3.76
N ALA A 476 -12.64 -26.05 -4.76
CA ALA A 476 -11.21 -26.28 -4.56
C ALA A 476 -10.57 -25.14 -3.75
N ALA A 477 -10.82 -23.89 -4.14
CA ALA A 477 -10.31 -22.72 -3.45
C ALA A 477 -10.85 -22.59 -2.03
N TYR A 478 -12.14 -22.92 -1.83
CA TYR A 478 -12.74 -23.01 -0.50
C TYR A 478 -12.02 -24.04 0.37
N THR A 479 -11.87 -25.27 -0.13
CA THR A 479 -11.27 -26.38 0.62
C THR A 479 -9.83 -26.08 1.05
N GLU A 480 -9.03 -25.49 0.16
CA GLU A 480 -7.64 -25.12 0.44
C GLU A 480 -7.52 -24.01 1.49
N ASN A 481 -8.48 -23.09 1.56
CA ASN A 481 -8.40 -21.87 2.36
C ASN A 481 -9.37 -21.80 3.55
N LEU A 482 -10.12 -22.87 3.80
CA LEU A 482 -11.13 -22.96 4.86
C LEU A 482 -10.56 -22.63 6.25
N ALA A 483 -9.37 -23.16 6.57
CA ALA A 483 -8.74 -22.91 7.86
C ALA A 483 -8.36 -21.44 8.04
N THR A 484 -7.75 -20.82 7.02
CA THR A 484 -7.34 -19.41 7.02
C THR A 484 -8.54 -18.48 7.16
N TRP A 485 -9.60 -18.70 6.36
CA TRP A 485 -10.84 -17.92 6.47
C TRP A 485 -11.52 -18.12 7.84
N THR A 486 -11.53 -19.35 8.37
CA THR A 486 -12.13 -19.63 9.69
C THR A 486 -11.43 -18.87 10.80
N ALA A 487 -10.10 -18.81 10.80
CA ALA A 487 -9.33 -17.99 11.74
C ALA A 487 -9.56 -16.48 11.53
N ALA A 488 -9.61 -16.03 10.27
CA ALA A 488 -9.81 -14.63 9.92
C ALA A 488 -11.16 -14.05 10.37
N LYS A 489 -12.17 -14.89 10.65
CA LYS A 489 -13.44 -14.45 11.23
C LYS A 489 -13.32 -13.93 12.66
N THR A 490 -12.31 -14.36 13.42
CA THR A 490 -12.12 -13.93 14.82
C THR A 490 -10.96 -12.96 15.00
N SER A 491 -9.93 -13.05 14.16
CA SER A 491 -8.81 -12.10 14.13
C SER A 491 -8.20 -12.09 12.74
N CYS A 492 -8.12 -10.92 12.11
CA CYS A 492 -7.57 -10.78 10.77
C CYS A 492 -6.69 -9.54 10.67
N ASN A 493 -5.46 -9.70 10.21
CA ASN A 493 -4.61 -8.57 9.86
C ASN A 493 -4.73 -8.25 8.35
N LYS A 494 -4.15 -7.12 7.94
CA LYS A 494 -4.16 -6.66 6.54
C LYS A 494 -3.60 -7.68 5.55
N ALA A 495 -2.52 -8.36 5.90
CA ALA A 495 -1.85 -9.31 5.01
C ALA A 495 -2.73 -10.54 4.76
N THR A 496 -3.36 -11.07 5.81
CA THR A 496 -4.34 -12.17 5.71
C THR A 496 -5.56 -11.75 4.91
N TYR A 497 -6.13 -10.57 5.19
CA TYR A 497 -7.27 -10.04 4.43
C TYR A 497 -6.96 -9.89 2.94
N ASN A 498 -5.82 -9.28 2.59
CA ASN A 498 -5.42 -9.11 1.19
C ASN A 498 -5.18 -10.45 0.49
N SER A 499 -4.64 -11.45 1.21
CA SER A 499 -4.44 -12.80 0.68
C SER A 499 -5.78 -13.48 0.37
N LEU A 500 -6.74 -13.45 1.33
CA LEU A 500 -8.08 -13.99 1.13
C LEU A 500 -8.82 -13.27 0.00
N ARG A 501 -8.69 -11.96 -0.09
CA ARG A 501 -9.27 -11.16 -1.18
C ARG A 501 -8.71 -11.57 -2.54
N SER A 502 -7.39 -11.73 -2.65
CA SER A 502 -6.76 -12.19 -3.88
C SER A 502 -7.22 -13.59 -4.27
N ILE A 503 -7.44 -14.48 -3.30
CA ILE A 503 -8.03 -15.81 -3.53
C ILE A 503 -9.44 -15.67 -4.14
N VAL A 504 -10.29 -14.83 -3.56
CA VAL A 504 -11.64 -14.56 -4.10
C VAL A 504 -11.55 -14.08 -5.55
N GLU A 505 -10.77 -13.03 -5.81
CA GLU A 505 -10.68 -12.38 -7.14
C GLU A 505 -10.11 -13.32 -8.22
N SER A 506 -9.23 -14.26 -7.85
CA SER A 506 -8.57 -15.17 -8.79
C SER A 506 -9.27 -16.53 -8.98
N ASN A 507 -10.21 -16.89 -8.11
CA ASN A 507 -10.86 -18.21 -8.11
C ASN A 507 -12.38 -18.14 -8.27
N ILE A 508 -12.89 -17.07 -8.89
CA ILE A 508 -14.31 -16.97 -9.22
C ILE A 508 -14.72 -18.11 -10.18
N ASN A 509 -15.77 -18.82 -9.82
CA ASN A 509 -16.39 -19.89 -10.59
C ASN A 509 -17.32 -19.31 -11.66
N TYR A 510 -16.81 -19.13 -12.88
CA TYR A 510 -17.61 -18.68 -14.01
C TYR A 510 -18.35 -19.87 -14.66
N PRO A 511 -19.58 -19.68 -15.17
CA PRO A 511 -20.29 -20.71 -15.92
C PRO A 511 -19.49 -21.12 -17.16
N ALA A 512 -19.44 -22.43 -17.44
CA ALA A 512 -18.83 -22.97 -18.66
C ALA A 512 -19.73 -22.73 -19.89
N ASP A 513 -19.28 -23.17 -21.07
CA ASP A 513 -20.10 -23.06 -22.28
C ASP A 513 -21.33 -23.97 -22.16
N GLY A 514 -22.52 -23.40 -22.28
CA GLY A 514 -23.72 -24.18 -22.01
C GLY A 514 -25.03 -23.41 -21.94
N TRP A 515 -26.06 -24.15 -21.54
CA TRP A 515 -27.44 -23.70 -21.46
C TRP A 515 -27.82 -23.38 -20.03
N TYR A 516 -28.32 -22.17 -19.81
CA TYR A 516 -28.56 -21.62 -18.50
C TYR A 516 -29.89 -20.88 -18.42
N LEU A 517 -30.33 -20.68 -17.19
CA LEU A 517 -31.31 -19.68 -16.82
C LEU A 517 -30.58 -18.46 -16.26
N ILE A 518 -31.00 -17.26 -16.65
CA ILE A 518 -30.53 -16.02 -16.05
C ILE A 518 -31.70 -15.38 -15.30
N LYS A 519 -31.60 -15.36 -13.97
CA LYS A 519 -32.64 -14.92 -13.05
C LYS A 519 -32.29 -13.57 -12.43
N ASN A 520 -33.17 -12.60 -12.55
CA ASN A 520 -33.00 -11.28 -11.94
C ASN A 520 -32.94 -11.41 -10.41
N TYR A 521 -31.98 -10.71 -9.81
CA TYR A 521 -31.73 -10.76 -8.38
C TYR A 521 -32.90 -10.18 -7.57
N SER A 522 -33.54 -9.11 -8.04
CA SER A 522 -34.66 -8.45 -7.34
C SER A 522 -35.98 -9.17 -7.56
N THR A 523 -36.40 -9.26 -8.82
CA THR A 523 -37.75 -9.70 -9.19
C THR A 523 -37.89 -11.20 -9.19
N LYS A 524 -36.77 -11.94 -9.14
CA LYS A 524 -36.70 -13.41 -9.24
C LYS A 524 -37.30 -13.96 -10.55
N ASN A 525 -37.45 -13.09 -11.54
CA ASN A 525 -37.89 -13.43 -12.88
C ASN A 525 -36.71 -13.76 -13.79
N TYR A 526 -36.94 -14.57 -14.81
CA TYR A 526 -35.96 -15.05 -15.77
C TYR A 526 -36.02 -14.25 -17.06
N ILE A 527 -34.86 -14.05 -17.67
CA ILE A 527 -34.78 -13.58 -19.06
C ILE A 527 -35.63 -14.53 -19.93
N ASN A 528 -36.56 -13.97 -20.69
CA ASN A 528 -37.45 -14.72 -21.56
C ASN A 528 -37.65 -13.97 -22.87
N THR A 529 -37.48 -14.63 -24.00
CA THR A 529 -37.64 -13.99 -25.31
C THR A 529 -38.97 -14.37 -25.94
N THR A 530 -39.98 -13.50 -25.85
CA THR A 530 -41.29 -13.71 -26.49
C THR A 530 -41.44 -12.81 -27.71
N GLY A 531 -41.48 -13.42 -28.88
CA GLY A 531 -41.69 -12.70 -30.13
C GLY A 531 -40.54 -11.77 -30.52
N THR A 532 -40.87 -10.51 -30.82
CA THR A 532 -39.92 -9.46 -31.25
C THR A 532 -39.26 -8.71 -30.09
N THR A 533 -39.70 -8.93 -28.84
CA THR A 533 -39.18 -8.26 -27.65
C THR A 533 -38.55 -9.23 -26.67
N SER A 534 -37.43 -8.85 -26.07
CA SER A 534 -36.87 -9.57 -24.93
C SER A 534 -37.61 -9.14 -23.66
N ALA A 535 -38.22 -10.10 -22.97
CA ALA A 535 -38.99 -9.94 -21.75
C ALA A 535 -38.25 -10.52 -20.54
N VAL A 536 -38.80 -10.27 -19.35
CA VAL A 536 -38.36 -10.85 -18.08
C VAL A 536 -39.60 -11.37 -17.36
N THR A 537 -39.68 -12.68 -17.13
CA THR A 537 -40.92 -13.36 -16.68
C THR A 537 -40.63 -14.39 -15.61
N ASN A 538 -41.62 -14.82 -14.85
CA ASN A 538 -41.46 -15.89 -13.85
C ASN A 538 -41.39 -17.32 -14.46
N THR A 539 -41.31 -17.46 -15.79
CA THR A 539 -41.25 -18.76 -16.46
C THR A 539 -39.81 -19.26 -16.55
N ASN A 540 -39.53 -20.45 -15.99
CA ASN A 540 -38.16 -20.99 -15.84
C ASN A 540 -37.92 -22.33 -16.55
N ASN A 541 -38.90 -22.84 -17.30
CA ASN A 541 -38.82 -24.12 -17.99
C ASN A 541 -39.25 -24.03 -19.46
N ALA A 542 -39.59 -22.84 -19.96
CA ALA A 542 -39.94 -22.68 -21.37
C ALA A 542 -38.67 -22.58 -22.25
N PRO A 543 -38.70 -23.08 -23.50
CA PRO A 543 -37.61 -22.88 -24.46
C PRO A 543 -37.19 -21.42 -24.66
N SER A 544 -38.13 -20.48 -24.47
CA SER A 544 -37.89 -19.04 -24.60
C SER A 544 -37.13 -18.42 -23.43
N SER A 545 -37.08 -19.09 -22.27
CA SER A 545 -36.35 -18.62 -21.07
C SER A 545 -34.90 -19.08 -21.01
N ILE A 546 -34.51 -19.93 -21.95
CA ILE A 546 -33.17 -20.51 -22.00
C ILE A 546 -32.23 -19.58 -22.77
N VAL A 547 -31.03 -19.43 -22.22
CA VAL A 547 -29.92 -18.75 -22.87
C VAL A 547 -28.73 -19.69 -23.03
N TYR A 548 -27.95 -19.49 -24.08
CA TYR A 548 -26.63 -20.08 -24.21
C TYR A 548 -25.58 -19.05 -23.81
N LEU A 549 -24.69 -19.43 -22.91
CA LEU A 549 -23.48 -18.67 -22.60
C LEU A 549 -22.32 -19.30 -23.36
N ASP A 550 -21.69 -18.50 -24.21
CA ASP A 550 -20.53 -18.87 -25.03
C ASP A 550 -19.30 -18.11 -24.52
N ASN A 551 -18.47 -18.75 -23.70
CA ASN A 551 -17.34 -18.10 -23.06
C ASN A 551 -16.16 -17.96 -24.03
N ARG A 552 -15.53 -16.79 -23.98
CA ARG A 552 -14.45 -16.44 -24.92
C ARG A 552 -13.05 -16.67 -24.35
N GLY A 553 -12.95 -17.14 -23.11
CA GLY A 553 -11.69 -17.32 -22.40
C GLY A 553 -10.97 -16.03 -21.98
N ASP A 554 -11.48 -14.86 -22.38
CA ASP A 554 -10.95 -13.53 -22.04
C ASP A 554 -11.74 -12.85 -20.89
N GLY A 555 -12.54 -13.63 -20.14
CA GLY A 555 -13.43 -13.12 -19.12
C GLY A 555 -14.73 -12.49 -19.67
N THR A 556 -14.99 -12.60 -20.97
CA THR A 556 -16.27 -12.22 -21.57
C THR A 556 -17.02 -13.41 -22.16
N CYS A 557 -18.34 -13.25 -22.33
CA CYS A 557 -19.18 -14.26 -22.96
C CYS A 557 -20.10 -13.64 -24.03
N TYR A 558 -20.54 -14.45 -24.98
CA TYR A 558 -21.69 -14.12 -25.79
C TYR A 558 -22.96 -14.73 -25.18
N ILE A 559 -24.07 -14.00 -25.27
CA ILE A 559 -25.36 -14.45 -24.75
C ILE A 559 -26.30 -14.70 -25.91
N LEU A 560 -26.73 -15.94 -26.08
CA LEU A 560 -27.65 -16.37 -27.14
C LEU A 560 -29.03 -16.70 -26.58
N SER A 561 -30.08 -16.31 -27.29
CA SER A 561 -31.42 -16.85 -27.02
C SER A 561 -32.24 -16.92 -28.30
N GLN A 562 -32.96 -18.04 -28.49
CA GLN A 562 -33.70 -18.39 -29.71
C GLN A 562 -32.91 -18.09 -31.01
N GLY A 563 -31.65 -18.53 -31.06
CA GLY A 563 -30.80 -18.44 -32.25
C GLY A 563 -30.22 -17.06 -32.57
N GLY A 564 -30.44 -16.04 -31.74
CA GLY A 564 -29.84 -14.72 -31.90
C GLY A 564 -28.99 -14.29 -30.71
N TYR A 565 -27.86 -13.64 -31.00
CA TYR A 565 -26.99 -13.00 -30.01
C TYR A 565 -27.64 -11.73 -29.47
N PHE A 566 -27.64 -11.56 -28.15
CA PHE A 566 -28.01 -10.29 -27.53
C PHE A 566 -27.12 -9.17 -28.04
N GLN A 567 -27.71 -8.03 -28.34
CA GLN A 567 -27.01 -6.85 -28.83
C GLN A 567 -26.67 -5.90 -27.69
N THR A 568 -25.77 -4.94 -27.96
CA THR A 568 -25.33 -3.95 -26.98
C THR A 568 -26.52 -3.25 -26.33
N PRO A 569 -26.69 -3.33 -24.99
CA PRO A 569 -27.77 -2.67 -24.30
C PRO A 569 -27.63 -1.15 -24.42
N SER A 570 -28.76 -0.46 -24.51
CA SER A 570 -28.85 1.01 -24.49
C SER A 570 -29.90 1.43 -23.48
N VAL A 571 -29.62 2.44 -22.66
CA VAL A 571 -30.51 2.84 -21.56
C VAL A 571 -31.92 3.14 -22.06
N GLY A 572 -32.90 2.46 -21.45
CA GLY A 572 -34.32 2.65 -21.76
C GLY A 572 -34.82 1.93 -23.02
N TYR A 573 -33.93 1.33 -23.81
CA TYR A 573 -34.27 0.58 -25.02
C TYR A 573 -34.29 -0.93 -24.75
N ASN A 574 -35.18 -1.64 -25.43
CA ASN A 574 -35.28 -3.09 -25.37
C ASN A 574 -34.01 -3.73 -25.95
N VAL A 575 -33.51 -4.77 -25.28
CA VAL A 575 -32.38 -5.55 -25.79
C VAL A 575 -32.84 -6.36 -27.00
N THR A 576 -32.25 -6.08 -28.15
CA THR A 576 -32.53 -6.78 -29.41
C THR A 576 -31.56 -7.94 -29.62
N ARG A 577 -31.82 -8.74 -30.66
CA ARG A 577 -31.00 -9.89 -31.04
C ARG A 577 -30.62 -9.83 -32.51
N SER A 578 -29.44 -10.34 -32.86
CA SER A 578 -29.00 -10.46 -34.24
C SER A 578 -28.11 -11.70 -34.46
N SER A 579 -27.73 -11.97 -35.70
CA SER A 579 -26.73 -13.00 -36.02
C SER A 579 -25.30 -12.60 -35.65
N THR A 580 -25.04 -11.32 -35.36
CA THR A 580 -23.72 -10.80 -35.02
C THR A 580 -23.49 -10.85 -33.51
N PRO A 581 -22.44 -11.51 -33.02
CA PRO A 581 -22.14 -11.61 -31.60
C PRO A 581 -21.68 -10.28 -30.99
N VAL A 582 -22.12 -10.00 -29.76
CA VAL A 582 -21.64 -8.89 -28.91
C VAL A 582 -21.14 -9.48 -27.61
N ALA A 583 -19.89 -9.17 -27.24
CA ALA A 583 -19.27 -9.65 -26.02
C ALA A 583 -19.84 -8.90 -24.81
N PHE A 584 -20.24 -9.66 -23.79
CA PHE A 584 -20.64 -9.18 -22.48
C PHE A 584 -19.55 -9.49 -21.46
N THR A 585 -19.19 -8.52 -20.65
CA THR A 585 -18.35 -8.70 -19.47
C THR A 585 -19.26 -8.98 -18.27
N PRO A 586 -19.16 -10.16 -17.63
CA PRO A 586 -19.78 -10.41 -16.35
C PRO A 586 -19.05 -9.62 -15.26
N GLU A 587 -19.68 -8.59 -14.71
CA GLU A 587 -19.17 -7.81 -13.59
C GLU A 587 -19.79 -8.35 -12.29
N VAL A 588 -18.99 -9.06 -11.49
CA VAL A 588 -19.42 -9.63 -10.20
C VAL A 588 -19.60 -8.49 -9.19
N ALA A 589 -20.83 -8.31 -8.70
CA ALA A 589 -21.17 -7.25 -7.76
C ALA A 589 -20.95 -7.70 -6.30
N THR A 590 -21.33 -8.94 -6.01
CA THR A 590 -21.06 -9.67 -4.77
C THR A 590 -21.14 -11.16 -5.10
N ALA A 591 -20.82 -12.04 -4.14
CA ALA A 591 -20.92 -13.47 -4.32
C ALA A 591 -22.29 -13.84 -4.93
N THR A 592 -22.25 -14.68 -5.97
CA THR A 592 -23.40 -15.19 -6.75
C THR A 592 -24.17 -14.17 -7.60
N VAL A 593 -23.86 -12.88 -7.48
CA VAL A 593 -24.61 -11.81 -8.13
C VAL A 593 -23.74 -11.10 -9.17
N VAL A 594 -24.24 -11.06 -10.41
CA VAL A 594 -23.51 -10.54 -11.57
C VAL A 594 -24.32 -9.51 -12.33
N SER A 595 -23.64 -8.58 -13.00
CA SER A 595 -24.21 -7.78 -14.08
C SER A 595 -23.56 -8.15 -15.41
N PHE A 596 -24.36 -8.30 -16.46
CA PHE A 596 -23.84 -8.55 -17.81
C PHE A 596 -23.76 -7.24 -18.58
N LYS A 597 -22.54 -6.74 -18.76
CA LYS A 597 -22.27 -5.44 -19.40
C LYS A 597 -21.78 -5.59 -20.83
N ALA A 598 -22.32 -4.76 -21.72
CA ALA A 598 -21.70 -4.52 -23.02
C ALA A 598 -21.73 -3.01 -23.32
N GLY A 599 -20.58 -2.44 -23.69
CA GLY A 599 -20.42 -0.99 -23.79
C GLY A 599 -20.58 -0.30 -22.42
N SER A 600 -21.37 0.77 -22.36
CA SER A 600 -21.58 1.57 -21.15
C SER A 600 -22.70 1.05 -20.23
N TYR A 601 -23.43 0.01 -20.64
CA TYR A 601 -24.68 -0.40 -20.00
C TYR A 601 -24.74 -1.90 -19.74
N GLY A 602 -25.57 -2.28 -18.77
CA GLY A 602 -25.86 -3.68 -18.43
C GLY A 602 -27.24 -4.12 -18.89
N LEU A 603 -27.45 -5.43 -18.92
CA LEU A 603 -28.80 -6.01 -19.01
C LEU A 603 -29.59 -5.66 -17.74
N ALA A 604 -30.82 -5.19 -17.89
CA ALA A 604 -31.69 -4.82 -16.76
C ALA A 604 -33.15 -5.22 -16.97
N ASP A 605 -33.80 -5.64 -15.89
CA ASP A 605 -35.25 -5.82 -15.80
C ASP A 605 -35.93 -4.47 -15.55
N SER A 606 -36.64 -3.96 -16.56
CA SER A 606 -37.41 -2.73 -16.47
C SER A 606 -38.91 -3.04 -16.56
N GLY A 607 -39.46 -3.54 -15.45
CA GLY A 607 -40.89 -3.83 -15.32
C GLY A 607 -41.34 -5.02 -16.18
N GLY A 608 -40.54 -6.10 -16.23
CA GLY A 608 -40.82 -7.30 -17.01
C GLY A 608 -40.33 -7.22 -18.46
N VAL A 609 -39.55 -6.19 -18.81
CA VAL A 609 -38.94 -6.02 -20.13
C VAL A 609 -37.43 -5.99 -19.98
N LEU A 610 -36.72 -6.76 -20.80
CA LEU A 610 -35.26 -6.76 -20.81
C LEU A 610 -34.76 -5.52 -21.57
N ARG A 611 -34.14 -4.60 -20.86
CA ARG A 611 -33.64 -3.32 -21.38
C ARG A 611 -32.18 -3.08 -21.02
N GLY A 612 -31.56 -2.09 -21.66
CA GLY A 612 -30.31 -1.54 -21.15
C GLY A 612 -30.55 -0.70 -19.89
N GLY A 613 -29.70 -0.89 -18.89
CA GLY A 613 -29.71 -0.15 -17.62
C GLY A 613 -28.33 0.37 -17.24
N TYR A 614 -28.31 1.33 -16.31
CA TYR A 614 -27.06 1.80 -15.72
C TYR A 614 -26.49 0.75 -14.79
N LEU A 615 -25.17 0.62 -14.82
CA LEU A 615 -24.42 -0.12 -13.81
C LEU A 615 -24.25 0.82 -12.61
N ARG A 616 -25.13 0.74 -11.63
CA ARG A 616 -24.96 1.51 -10.39
C ARG A 616 -24.24 0.58 -9.41
N GLY A 617 -22.95 0.83 -9.17
CA GLY A 617 -22.00 -0.01 -8.43
C GLY A 617 -22.28 -0.25 -6.94
N THR A 618 -23.54 -0.22 -6.52
CA THR A 618 -24.04 -0.65 -5.23
C THR A 618 -25.31 -1.47 -5.45
N ALA A 619 -25.67 -2.37 -4.53
CA ALA A 619 -26.90 -3.19 -4.57
C ALA A 619 -28.24 -2.40 -4.72
N SER A 620 -28.17 -1.07 -4.81
CA SER A 620 -29.27 -0.11 -4.84
C SER A 620 -30.02 -0.01 -6.18
N ASP A 621 -29.50 -0.56 -7.28
CA ASP A 621 -30.27 -0.72 -8.54
C ASP A 621 -30.37 -2.20 -8.94
N PRO A 622 -31.25 -2.96 -8.26
CA PRO A 622 -31.27 -4.42 -8.35
C PRO A 622 -31.88 -4.91 -9.67
N ALA A 623 -32.34 -4.01 -10.54
CA ALA A 623 -32.82 -4.30 -11.89
C ALA A 623 -31.72 -4.87 -12.79
N SER A 624 -30.46 -4.47 -12.60
CA SER A 624 -29.32 -4.87 -13.45
C SER A 624 -28.51 -6.06 -12.92
N TYR A 625 -28.97 -6.65 -11.80
CA TYR A 625 -28.30 -7.76 -11.14
C TYR A 625 -29.01 -9.07 -11.41
N TRP A 626 -28.21 -10.11 -11.63
CA TRP A 626 -28.64 -11.41 -12.08
C TRP A 626 -27.90 -12.51 -11.31
N THR A 627 -28.51 -13.69 -11.33
CA THR A 627 -27.97 -14.97 -10.87
C THR A 627 -28.06 -15.94 -12.05
N VAL A 628 -27.15 -16.89 -12.13
CA VAL A 628 -27.13 -17.91 -13.18
C VAL A 628 -27.46 -19.26 -12.56
N GLU A 629 -28.31 -20.03 -13.23
CA GLU A 629 -28.73 -21.36 -12.77
C GLU A 629 -28.61 -22.37 -13.91
N ASP A 630 -28.25 -23.60 -13.55
CA ASP A 630 -28.28 -24.73 -14.48
C ASP A 630 -29.71 -25.08 -14.89
N ILE A 631 -29.86 -25.58 -16.12
CA ILE A 631 -31.12 -26.13 -16.61
C ILE A 631 -30.89 -27.45 -17.35
N SER A 632 -31.68 -28.46 -17.00
CA SER A 632 -31.57 -29.81 -17.56
C SER A 632 -32.77 -30.21 -18.41
N SER A 633 -33.87 -29.46 -18.38
CA SER A 633 -35.07 -29.80 -19.15
C SER A 633 -35.93 -28.59 -19.50
N ILE A 634 -36.71 -28.73 -20.57
CA ILE A 634 -37.79 -27.82 -20.95
C ILE A 634 -39.15 -28.46 -20.76
N THR A 635 -40.15 -27.63 -20.54
CA THR A 635 -41.57 -27.97 -20.58
C THR A 635 -42.27 -27.00 -21.52
N ALA A 636 -43.12 -27.51 -22.40
CA ALA A 636 -43.96 -26.67 -23.25
C ALA A 636 -45.32 -27.31 -23.50
N SER A 637 -46.30 -26.47 -23.83
CA SER A 637 -47.67 -26.90 -24.09
C SER A 637 -47.78 -27.73 -25.37
N ILE A 638 -48.60 -28.78 -25.31
CA ILE A 638 -49.09 -29.56 -26.45
C ILE A 638 -50.61 -29.38 -26.51
N THR A 639 -51.12 -28.94 -27.66
CA THR A 639 -52.53 -28.53 -27.76
C THR A 639 -53.38 -29.72 -28.17
N ASN A 640 -54.52 -29.90 -27.49
CA ASN A 640 -55.51 -30.88 -27.88
C ASN A 640 -56.08 -30.58 -29.27
N ALA A 641 -56.55 -31.62 -29.95
CA ALA A 641 -57.50 -31.39 -31.01
C ALA A 641 -58.77 -30.73 -30.47
N LYS A 642 -59.30 -29.73 -31.19
CA LYS A 642 -60.64 -29.18 -30.90
C LYS A 642 -61.63 -30.34 -30.89
N ASP A 643 -62.56 -30.32 -29.94
CA ASP A 643 -63.64 -31.29 -29.73
C ASP A 643 -64.17 -31.89 -31.04
N ASN A 644 -63.63 -33.04 -31.41
CA ASN A 644 -64.36 -34.06 -32.14
C ASN A 644 -64.07 -35.37 -31.43
N THR A 645 -65.11 -36.14 -31.18
CA THR A 645 -65.21 -37.28 -30.27
C THR A 645 -64.35 -38.51 -30.66
N SER A 646 -63.28 -38.30 -31.44
CA SER A 646 -62.37 -39.29 -31.99
C SER A 646 -60.88 -38.87 -31.97
N ALA A 647 -60.50 -37.68 -31.47
CA ALA A 647 -59.09 -37.33 -31.36
C ALA A 647 -58.42 -38.03 -30.16
N GLU A 648 -57.64 -39.08 -30.44
CA GLU A 648 -56.92 -39.87 -29.42
C GLU A 648 -55.61 -39.22 -28.94
N HIS A 649 -55.24 -38.05 -29.50
CA HIS A 649 -53.92 -37.44 -29.32
C HIS A 649 -53.96 -35.90 -29.23
N SER A 650 -52.90 -35.34 -28.64
CA SER A 650 -52.59 -33.90 -28.63
C SER A 650 -51.38 -33.62 -29.53
N TYR A 651 -51.30 -32.44 -30.13
CA TYR A 651 -50.32 -32.13 -31.17
C TYR A 651 -49.61 -30.79 -30.96
N ALA A 652 -48.34 -30.73 -31.38
CA ALA A 652 -47.58 -29.49 -31.51
C ALA A 652 -46.47 -29.65 -32.56
N THR A 653 -45.86 -28.55 -32.98
CA THR A 653 -44.54 -28.58 -33.64
C THR A 653 -43.48 -28.03 -32.69
N LEU A 654 -42.23 -28.46 -32.87
CA LEU A 654 -41.10 -27.98 -32.08
C LEU A 654 -39.86 -27.78 -32.95
N CYS A 655 -39.16 -26.68 -32.72
CA CYS A 655 -37.82 -26.44 -33.24
C CYS A 655 -37.03 -25.57 -32.27
N VAL A 656 -36.00 -26.12 -31.63
CA VAL A 656 -35.20 -25.42 -30.59
C VAL A 656 -33.74 -25.32 -30.98
N PRO A 657 -32.99 -24.29 -30.53
CA PRO A 657 -31.60 -24.06 -30.92
C PRO A 657 -30.59 -24.97 -30.20
N PHE A 658 -31.07 -25.90 -29.37
CA PHE A 658 -30.28 -26.89 -28.63
C PHE A 658 -30.77 -28.31 -28.93
N ALA A 659 -29.89 -29.28 -28.73
CA ALA A 659 -30.27 -30.67 -28.84
C ALA A 659 -31.07 -31.12 -27.59
N ILE A 660 -32.10 -31.93 -27.82
CA ILE A 660 -32.96 -32.48 -26.77
C ILE A 660 -33.03 -34.00 -26.86
N SER A 661 -33.31 -34.65 -25.74
CA SER A 661 -33.47 -36.10 -25.61
C SER A 661 -34.50 -36.42 -24.54
N ALA A 662 -34.83 -37.71 -24.35
CA ALA A 662 -35.72 -38.19 -23.28
C ALA A 662 -37.04 -37.39 -23.23
N LEU A 663 -37.82 -37.51 -24.30
CA LEU A 663 -39.10 -36.82 -24.44
C LEU A 663 -40.18 -37.58 -23.67
N SER A 664 -40.81 -36.91 -22.71
CA SER A 664 -41.92 -37.43 -21.92
C SER A 664 -43.21 -36.67 -22.22
N GLY A 665 -44.34 -37.37 -22.29
CA GLY A 665 -45.65 -36.82 -22.61
C GLY A 665 -45.96 -36.68 -24.11
N ALA A 666 -44.97 -36.91 -24.98
CA ALA A 666 -45.15 -36.94 -26.44
C ALA A 666 -44.10 -37.82 -27.13
N ASN A 667 -44.41 -38.26 -28.35
CA ASN A 667 -43.46 -38.80 -29.32
C ASN A 667 -43.12 -37.72 -30.36
N ALA A 668 -41.87 -37.67 -30.83
CA ALA A 668 -41.45 -36.73 -31.87
C ALA A 668 -41.27 -37.41 -33.22
N TYR A 669 -41.70 -36.74 -34.29
CA TYR A 669 -41.66 -37.22 -35.66
C TYR A 669 -41.04 -36.21 -36.64
N MET A 670 -40.19 -36.71 -37.54
CA MET A 670 -39.72 -35.98 -38.73
C MET A 670 -40.56 -36.39 -39.94
N PRO A 671 -41.53 -35.58 -40.37
CA PRO A 671 -42.48 -35.98 -41.40
C PRO A 671 -41.91 -35.88 -42.82
N THR A 672 -42.54 -36.62 -43.74
CA THR A 672 -42.38 -36.45 -45.20
C THR A 672 -43.73 -36.11 -45.85
N VAL A 673 -43.75 -35.71 -47.12
CA VAL A 673 -45.01 -35.56 -47.89
C VAL A 673 -45.06 -36.63 -49.00
N SER A 674 -46.16 -37.39 -49.05
CA SER A 674 -46.44 -38.36 -50.12
C SER A 674 -47.93 -38.38 -50.44
N ASP A 675 -48.29 -38.42 -51.73
CA ASP A 675 -49.67 -38.52 -52.22
C ASP A 675 -50.63 -37.46 -51.65
N GLY A 676 -50.14 -36.25 -51.35
CA GLY A 676 -50.96 -35.18 -50.76
C GLY A 676 -51.20 -35.31 -49.25
N TYR A 677 -50.47 -36.19 -48.55
CA TYR A 677 -50.53 -36.38 -47.10
C TYR A 677 -49.18 -36.12 -46.43
N VAL A 678 -49.22 -35.67 -45.18
CA VAL A 678 -48.07 -35.69 -44.28
C VAL A 678 -47.93 -37.10 -43.71
N VAL A 679 -46.82 -37.77 -44.00
CA VAL A 679 -46.56 -39.15 -43.56
C VAL A 679 -45.61 -39.13 -42.37
N LEU A 680 -46.07 -39.68 -41.24
CA LEU A 680 -45.26 -40.01 -40.08
C LEU A 680 -44.75 -41.45 -40.28
N GLY A 681 -43.55 -41.65 -40.81
CA GLY A 681 -43.04 -43.01 -41.08
C GLY A 681 -42.65 -43.78 -39.82
N ASP A 682 -42.52 -45.12 -39.89
CA ASP A 682 -41.99 -45.95 -38.78
C ASP A 682 -40.54 -45.59 -38.39
N ALA A 683 -39.77 -45.04 -39.33
CA ALA A 683 -38.43 -44.47 -39.10
C ALA A 683 -38.45 -43.04 -38.53
N ALA A 684 -39.64 -42.44 -38.39
CA ALA A 684 -39.81 -41.08 -37.87
C ALA A 684 -40.01 -41.05 -36.36
N THR A 685 -40.18 -42.19 -35.67
CA THR A 685 -40.29 -42.20 -34.21
C THR A 685 -38.92 -41.95 -33.59
N VAL A 686 -38.73 -40.77 -33.00
CA VAL A 686 -37.69 -40.55 -32.00
C VAL A 686 -38.19 -41.30 -30.76
N SER A 687 -37.83 -42.58 -30.62
CA SER A 687 -38.20 -43.37 -29.43
C SER A 687 -37.64 -42.70 -28.18
N ASP A 688 -38.25 -42.94 -27.02
CA ASP A 688 -37.76 -42.42 -25.74
C ASP A 688 -36.23 -42.65 -25.61
N GLY A 689 -35.51 -41.58 -25.30
CA GLY A 689 -34.03 -41.55 -25.27
C GLY A 689 -33.31 -41.19 -26.59
N THR A 690 -33.99 -41.09 -27.74
CA THR A 690 -33.35 -40.70 -29.01
C THR A 690 -33.09 -39.19 -29.08
N LEU A 691 -31.90 -38.82 -29.55
CA LEU A 691 -31.46 -37.42 -29.65
C LEU A 691 -32.16 -36.72 -30.83
N ILE A 692 -32.80 -35.58 -30.55
CA ILE A 692 -33.22 -34.61 -31.57
C ILE A 692 -32.13 -33.55 -31.67
N PRO A 693 -31.39 -33.47 -32.79
CA PRO A 693 -30.32 -32.49 -32.95
C PRO A 693 -30.85 -31.04 -32.90
N ALA A 694 -29.98 -30.13 -32.47
CA ALA A 694 -30.28 -28.70 -32.44
C ALA A 694 -30.78 -28.19 -33.81
N GLY A 695 -31.83 -27.37 -33.79
CA GLY A 695 -32.44 -26.80 -34.99
C GLY A 695 -33.27 -27.75 -35.83
N THR A 696 -33.50 -28.99 -35.38
CA THR A 696 -34.30 -29.96 -36.13
C THR A 696 -35.79 -29.77 -35.84
N PRO A 697 -36.62 -29.44 -36.85
CA PRO A 697 -38.06 -29.31 -36.67
C PRO A 697 -38.74 -30.67 -36.60
N VAL A 698 -39.68 -30.84 -35.66
CA VAL A 698 -40.44 -32.08 -35.47
C VAL A 698 -41.93 -31.81 -35.21
N ILE A 699 -42.77 -32.81 -35.45
CA ILE A 699 -44.15 -32.90 -34.94
C ILE A 699 -44.12 -33.68 -33.63
N LEU A 700 -44.77 -33.16 -32.60
CA LEU A 700 -44.99 -33.82 -31.33
C LEU A 700 -46.41 -34.39 -31.31
N VAL A 701 -46.52 -35.67 -30.95
CA VAL A 701 -47.81 -36.38 -30.78
C VAL A 701 -47.86 -36.96 -29.38
N GLY A 702 -48.71 -36.39 -28.53
CA GLY A 702 -48.96 -36.84 -27.16
C GLY A 702 -50.26 -37.62 -27.04
N ALA A 703 -50.47 -38.23 -25.88
CA ALA A 703 -51.79 -38.78 -25.53
C ALA A 703 -52.85 -37.66 -25.53
N LYS A 704 -54.13 -38.02 -25.71
CA LYS A 704 -55.24 -37.09 -25.53
C LYS A 704 -55.13 -36.36 -24.19
N ASP A 705 -55.36 -35.05 -24.20
CA ASP A 705 -55.33 -34.21 -23.00
C ASP A 705 -53.97 -34.15 -22.29
N ALA A 706 -52.86 -34.47 -22.98
CA ALA A 706 -51.51 -34.46 -22.39
C ALA A 706 -51.13 -33.09 -21.80
N GLY A 707 -51.61 -32.00 -22.41
CA GLY A 707 -51.43 -30.62 -21.93
C GLY A 707 -50.01 -30.07 -22.10
N THR A 708 -48.98 -30.82 -21.71
CA THR A 708 -47.56 -30.47 -21.86
C THR A 708 -46.70 -31.68 -22.25
N TYR A 709 -45.50 -31.40 -22.73
CA TYR A 709 -44.41 -32.38 -22.80
C TYR A 709 -43.18 -31.84 -22.07
N THR A 710 -42.30 -32.74 -21.66
CA THR A 710 -40.99 -32.41 -21.08
C THR A 710 -39.89 -33.02 -21.92
N ALA A 711 -38.80 -32.29 -22.17
CA ALA A 711 -37.63 -32.80 -22.87
C ALA A 711 -36.34 -32.44 -22.13
N THR A 712 -35.41 -33.39 -21.99
CA THR A 712 -34.10 -33.17 -21.39
C THR A 712 -33.18 -32.45 -22.38
N ILE A 713 -32.49 -31.40 -21.93
CA ILE A 713 -31.48 -30.68 -22.70
C ILE A 713 -30.20 -31.52 -22.70
N LYS A 714 -29.62 -31.74 -23.89
CA LYS A 714 -28.32 -32.41 -23.97
C LYS A 714 -27.20 -31.41 -23.68
N SER A 715 -26.61 -31.50 -22.49
CA SER A 715 -25.46 -30.69 -22.09
C SER A 715 -24.26 -30.85 -23.04
N GLY A 716 -23.42 -29.82 -23.13
CA GLY A 716 -22.22 -29.80 -23.98
C GLY A 716 -22.50 -29.73 -25.48
N THR A 717 -23.76 -29.48 -25.90
CA THR A 717 -24.09 -29.24 -27.31
C THR A 717 -24.14 -27.74 -27.60
N ALA A 718 -23.41 -27.32 -28.64
CA ALA A 718 -23.38 -25.94 -29.09
C ALA A 718 -24.75 -25.49 -29.61
N SER A 719 -25.05 -24.22 -29.41
CA SER A 719 -26.23 -23.57 -29.99
C SER A 719 -26.12 -23.44 -31.51
N VAL A 720 -27.25 -23.55 -32.21
CA VAL A 720 -27.35 -23.16 -33.62
C VAL A 720 -28.10 -21.84 -33.75
N THR A 721 -27.61 -20.96 -34.64
CA THR A 721 -28.21 -19.65 -34.91
C THR A 721 -29.31 -19.69 -35.97
N SER A 722 -29.50 -20.82 -36.63
CA SER A 722 -30.57 -21.01 -37.61
C SER A 722 -31.09 -22.46 -37.59
N PRO A 723 -32.39 -22.69 -37.82
CA PRO A 723 -32.95 -24.01 -37.99
C PRO A 723 -32.30 -24.77 -39.16
N VAL A 724 -32.25 -26.08 -39.06
CA VAL A 724 -31.79 -26.94 -40.15
C VAL A 724 -32.80 -26.84 -41.30
N ALA A 725 -32.30 -26.58 -42.51
CA ALA A 725 -33.16 -26.49 -43.70
C ALA A 725 -33.86 -27.83 -44.00
N PRO A 726 -35.06 -27.80 -44.60
CA PRO A 726 -35.72 -29.02 -45.07
C PRO A 726 -34.80 -29.82 -45.99
N SER A 727 -34.67 -31.12 -45.77
CA SER A 727 -33.88 -32.05 -46.59
C SER A 727 -34.66 -33.35 -46.76
N GLY A 728 -34.35 -34.19 -47.75
CA GLY A 728 -35.21 -35.25 -48.30
C GLY A 728 -35.88 -36.27 -47.34
N SER A 729 -35.60 -36.23 -46.03
CA SER A 729 -36.28 -36.99 -44.98
C SER A 729 -37.17 -36.15 -44.03
N ASN A 730 -37.08 -34.82 -44.02
CA ASN A 730 -37.89 -33.92 -43.20
C ASN A 730 -38.31 -32.66 -43.98
N VAL A 731 -39.62 -32.50 -44.16
CA VAL A 731 -40.23 -31.41 -44.96
C VAL A 731 -40.57 -30.16 -44.15
N LEU A 732 -40.34 -30.17 -42.84
CA LEU A 732 -40.67 -29.04 -41.98
C LEU A 732 -39.61 -27.94 -42.07
N THR A 733 -40.07 -26.70 -41.98
CA THR A 733 -39.25 -25.52 -41.76
C THR A 733 -39.44 -25.06 -40.33
N GLY A 734 -38.35 -25.05 -39.55
CA GLY A 734 -38.35 -24.53 -38.19
C GLY A 734 -38.22 -23.02 -38.10
N ILE A 735 -38.65 -22.45 -36.98
CA ILE A 735 -38.39 -21.06 -36.57
C ILE A 735 -37.96 -21.02 -35.10
N PHE A 736 -37.01 -20.15 -34.78
CA PHE A 736 -36.60 -19.92 -33.39
C PHE A 736 -37.31 -18.73 -32.76
N ALA A 737 -37.42 -17.61 -33.47
CA ALA A 737 -38.19 -16.44 -33.04
C ALA A 737 -39.59 -16.45 -33.68
N SER A 738 -40.56 -15.76 -33.05
CA SER A 738 -41.91 -15.62 -33.61
C SER A 738 -41.84 -14.98 -34.99
N THR A 739 -42.51 -15.59 -35.96
CA THR A 739 -42.42 -15.20 -37.37
C THR A 739 -43.80 -15.15 -37.98
N SER A 740 -44.08 -14.09 -38.75
CA SER A 740 -45.29 -14.01 -39.57
C SER A 740 -45.10 -14.84 -40.83
N ILE A 741 -45.86 -15.92 -40.98
CA ILE A 741 -45.80 -16.83 -42.11
C ILE A 741 -46.89 -16.45 -43.10
N ASN A 742 -46.54 -16.26 -44.37
CA ASN A 742 -47.53 -16.08 -45.43
C ASN A 742 -48.16 -17.44 -45.75
N CYS A 743 -49.41 -17.65 -45.34
CA CYS A 743 -50.16 -18.91 -45.52
C CYS A 743 -51.39 -18.71 -46.43
N ALA A 744 -51.32 -17.77 -47.37
CA ALA A 744 -52.39 -17.54 -48.35
C ALA A 744 -52.59 -18.76 -49.26
N ALA A 745 -53.74 -18.83 -49.93
CA ALA A 745 -54.12 -19.98 -50.77
C ALA A 745 -53.11 -20.36 -51.88
N GLU A 746 -52.31 -19.39 -52.33
CA GLU A 746 -51.25 -19.58 -53.35
C GLU A 746 -49.84 -19.73 -52.75
N SER A 747 -49.72 -19.72 -51.42
CA SER A 747 -48.44 -19.86 -50.74
C SER A 747 -47.97 -21.31 -50.76
N THR A 748 -46.67 -21.52 -50.51
CA THR A 748 -46.10 -22.85 -50.27
C THR A 748 -46.07 -23.20 -48.78
N ASN A 749 -46.64 -22.36 -47.90
CA ASN A 749 -46.50 -22.50 -46.45
C ASN A 749 -47.82 -22.93 -45.82
N TYR A 750 -47.76 -23.96 -45.00
CA TYR A 750 -48.90 -24.54 -44.32
C TYR A 750 -48.61 -24.63 -42.83
N VAL A 751 -49.58 -24.29 -41.98
CA VAL A 751 -49.45 -24.32 -40.52
C VAL A 751 -50.23 -25.48 -39.94
N LEU A 752 -49.73 -26.06 -38.84
CA LEU A 752 -50.41 -27.14 -38.15
C LEU A 752 -51.76 -26.63 -37.62
N GLY A 753 -52.84 -27.31 -37.98
CA GLY A 753 -54.21 -26.94 -37.61
C GLY A 753 -55.20 -28.06 -37.90
N PHE A 754 -56.48 -27.72 -37.83
CA PHE A 754 -57.59 -28.62 -38.10
C PHE A 754 -58.33 -28.15 -39.35
N ASP A 755 -58.77 -29.08 -40.17
CA ASP A 755 -59.70 -28.80 -41.26
C ASP A 755 -61.10 -28.55 -40.66
N GLU A 756 -61.49 -27.29 -40.51
CA GLU A 756 -62.80 -26.92 -39.96
C GLU A 756 -63.97 -27.33 -40.89
N ASP A 757 -63.69 -27.63 -42.17
CA ASP A 757 -64.68 -28.04 -43.17
C ASP A 757 -64.83 -29.57 -43.31
N ASN A 758 -63.85 -30.37 -42.88
CA ASN A 758 -63.87 -31.85 -43.03
C ASN A 758 -63.48 -32.58 -41.73
N ASP A 759 -64.48 -32.87 -40.88
CA ASP A 759 -64.37 -33.72 -39.68
C ASP A 759 -63.32 -33.28 -38.64
N ASN A 760 -62.82 -32.03 -38.68
CA ASN A 760 -61.72 -31.57 -37.82
C ASN A 760 -60.46 -32.45 -37.96
N ARG A 761 -60.11 -32.87 -39.18
CA ARG A 761 -58.90 -33.66 -39.41
C ARG A 761 -57.64 -32.83 -39.13
N ILE A 762 -56.73 -33.36 -38.32
CA ILE A 762 -55.43 -32.75 -38.06
C ILE A 762 -54.54 -32.77 -39.31
N GLY A 763 -53.88 -31.65 -39.61
CA GLY A 763 -53.10 -31.47 -40.82
C GLY A 763 -52.34 -30.17 -40.85
N PHE A 764 -51.65 -29.93 -41.96
CA PHE A 764 -51.04 -28.64 -42.27
C PHE A 764 -51.88 -27.94 -43.32
N TYR A 765 -52.49 -26.80 -42.98
CA TYR A 765 -53.46 -26.10 -43.82
C TYR A 765 -53.01 -24.66 -44.10
N HIS A 766 -53.55 -24.11 -45.19
CA HIS A 766 -53.57 -22.66 -45.39
C HIS A 766 -54.48 -21.99 -44.36
N VAL A 767 -54.28 -20.68 -44.15
CA VAL A 767 -55.14 -19.91 -43.25
C VAL A 767 -56.14 -19.11 -44.10
N ASP A 768 -57.42 -19.29 -43.83
CA ASP A 768 -58.50 -18.65 -44.58
C ASP A 768 -58.41 -17.11 -44.55
N GLY A 769 -58.84 -16.47 -45.64
CA GLY A 769 -58.86 -15.02 -45.78
C GLY A 769 -57.58 -14.37 -46.32
N GLY A 770 -56.62 -15.14 -46.84
CA GLY A 770 -55.45 -14.61 -47.55
C GLY A 770 -54.44 -13.87 -46.66
N SER A 771 -54.37 -14.24 -45.38
CA SER A 771 -53.64 -13.49 -44.36
C SER A 771 -52.35 -14.18 -43.90
N SER A 772 -51.45 -13.39 -43.30
CA SER A 772 -50.24 -13.89 -42.66
C SER A 772 -50.54 -14.43 -41.26
N PHE A 773 -50.05 -15.62 -40.92
CA PHE A 773 -50.21 -16.25 -39.61
C PHE A 773 -49.01 -16.00 -38.69
N ALA A 774 -49.26 -15.48 -37.49
CA ALA A 774 -48.22 -15.30 -36.48
C ALA A 774 -47.89 -16.65 -35.81
N LEU A 775 -46.83 -17.31 -36.29
CA LEU A 775 -46.35 -18.54 -35.68
C LEU A 775 -45.41 -18.22 -34.51
N SER A 776 -45.77 -18.70 -33.31
CA SER A 776 -44.98 -18.50 -32.10
C SER A 776 -43.55 -19.04 -32.22
N ALA A 777 -42.65 -18.50 -31.40
CA ALA A 777 -41.27 -18.94 -31.30
C ALA A 777 -41.12 -20.45 -31.03
N ASN A 778 -40.00 -21.02 -31.45
CA ASN A 778 -39.65 -22.42 -31.29
C ASN A 778 -40.69 -23.42 -31.85
N ARG A 779 -41.24 -23.10 -33.02
CA ARG A 779 -42.23 -23.91 -33.74
C ARG A 779 -41.74 -24.24 -35.14
N ALA A 780 -42.50 -25.08 -35.85
CA ALA A 780 -42.25 -25.41 -37.24
C ALA A 780 -43.55 -25.37 -38.06
N TYR A 781 -43.40 -25.19 -39.37
CA TYR A 781 -44.46 -25.21 -40.36
C TYR A 781 -44.02 -26.06 -41.57
N LEU A 782 -44.96 -26.44 -42.43
CA LEU A 782 -44.66 -27.17 -43.66
C LEU A 782 -44.41 -26.16 -44.78
N ASN A 783 -43.25 -26.23 -45.43
CA ASN A 783 -42.97 -25.50 -46.67
C ASN A 783 -42.82 -26.51 -47.81
N THR A 784 -43.77 -26.52 -48.75
CA THR A 784 -43.69 -27.42 -49.91
C THR A 784 -44.37 -26.82 -51.12
N SER A 785 -43.73 -26.97 -52.27
CA SER A 785 -44.27 -26.63 -53.59
C SER A 785 -44.77 -27.85 -54.36
N ALA A 786 -44.69 -29.05 -53.75
CA ALA A 786 -44.91 -30.31 -54.47
C ALA A 786 -46.38 -30.55 -54.88
N TYR A 787 -47.35 -29.86 -54.27
CA TYR A 787 -48.78 -30.05 -54.52
C TYR A 787 -49.54 -28.73 -54.42
N SER A 788 -50.55 -28.52 -55.27
CA SER A 788 -51.48 -27.38 -55.16
C SER A 788 -52.77 -27.82 -54.47
N VAL A 789 -52.70 -28.04 -53.16
CA VAL A 789 -53.82 -28.51 -52.32
C VAL A 789 -54.12 -27.52 -51.20
N LYS A 790 -55.36 -27.54 -50.67
CA LYS A 790 -55.80 -26.68 -49.55
C LYS A 790 -55.09 -27.00 -48.23
N GLY A 791 -54.59 -28.23 -48.09
CA GLY A 791 -53.77 -28.67 -46.97
C GLY A 791 -53.40 -30.14 -47.08
N PHE A 792 -52.59 -30.59 -46.12
CA PHE A 792 -52.07 -31.94 -46.03
C PHE A 792 -52.50 -32.55 -44.70
N ALA A 793 -53.45 -33.49 -44.74
CA ALA A 793 -53.83 -34.24 -43.55
C ALA A 793 -52.66 -35.12 -43.07
N ILE A 794 -52.52 -35.29 -41.76
CA ILE A 794 -51.54 -36.23 -41.19
C ILE A 794 -52.06 -37.66 -41.34
N ASN A 795 -51.24 -38.53 -41.92
CA ASN A 795 -51.50 -39.95 -42.04
C ASN A 795 -50.78 -40.72 -40.93
N PHE A 796 -51.55 -41.35 -40.05
CA PHE A 796 -51.07 -42.15 -38.92
C PHE A 796 -50.91 -43.66 -39.24
N GLY A 797 -50.87 -44.03 -40.52
CA GLY A 797 -50.70 -45.43 -40.95
C GLY A 797 -51.99 -46.21 -41.15
N ASP A 798 -53.13 -45.71 -40.66
CA ASP A 798 -54.44 -46.38 -40.69
C ASP A 798 -55.42 -45.88 -41.77
N ILE A 799 -54.94 -45.40 -42.92
CA ILE A 799 -55.85 -45.23 -44.07
C ILE A 799 -56.19 -46.61 -44.65
N VAL A 800 -57.18 -47.26 -44.06
CA VAL A 800 -57.86 -48.44 -44.62
C VAL A 800 -58.96 -48.02 -45.62
N ASP A 801 -59.34 -46.75 -45.67
CA ASP A 801 -60.59 -46.34 -46.34
C ASP A 801 -60.46 -45.44 -47.58
N ASP A 802 -59.31 -45.42 -48.28
CA ASP A 802 -59.29 -44.85 -49.63
C ASP A 802 -58.46 -45.62 -50.65
N ILE A 803 -59.05 -45.76 -51.83
CA ILE A 803 -58.61 -46.59 -52.94
C ILE A 803 -57.23 -46.13 -53.42
N LYS A 804 -56.18 -46.92 -53.18
CA LYS A 804 -54.85 -46.68 -53.75
C LYS A 804 -54.91 -46.76 -55.28
N SER A 805 -54.78 -45.64 -55.97
CA SER A 805 -54.47 -45.65 -57.40
C SER A 805 -53.00 -46.05 -57.58
N LEU A 806 -52.74 -47.18 -58.22
CA LEU A 806 -51.37 -47.62 -58.51
C LEU A 806 -50.80 -46.80 -59.68
N SER A 807 -49.87 -45.89 -59.39
CA SER A 807 -48.91 -45.32 -60.36
C SER A 807 -47.53 -45.98 -60.22
N HIS A 808 -47.49 -47.28 -59.96
CA HIS A 808 -46.24 -48.03 -59.96
C HIS A 808 -46.37 -49.30 -60.80
N THR A 809 -45.65 -49.34 -61.91
CA THR A 809 -45.46 -50.50 -62.77
C THR A 809 -44.77 -51.59 -61.94
N PRO A 810 -45.43 -52.71 -61.62
CA PRO A 810 -44.79 -53.70 -60.77
C PRO A 810 -44.16 -54.83 -61.57
N SER A 811 -43.01 -55.31 -61.08
CA SER A 811 -42.30 -56.54 -61.43
C SER A 811 -43.21 -57.80 -61.52
N PRO A 812 -42.76 -58.89 -62.19
CA PRO A 812 -43.56 -59.68 -63.13
C PRO A 812 -44.68 -60.56 -62.54
N VAL A 813 -45.54 -61.00 -63.45
CA VAL A 813 -46.97 -61.36 -63.30
C VAL A 813 -47.25 -62.75 -62.70
N SER A 814 -46.24 -63.54 -62.32
CA SER A 814 -46.44 -64.99 -62.12
C SER A 814 -47.10 -65.47 -60.82
N GLU A 815 -47.36 -64.61 -59.82
CA GLU A 815 -47.86 -65.08 -58.50
C GLU A 815 -49.06 -64.30 -57.92
N ARG A 816 -49.85 -63.59 -58.73
CA ARG A 816 -50.96 -62.78 -58.20
C ARG A 816 -52.31 -63.50 -58.26
N SER A 817 -53.02 -63.54 -57.14
CA SER A 817 -54.44 -63.91 -57.09
C SER A 817 -55.28 -62.67 -57.39
N ILE A 818 -55.84 -62.59 -58.60
CA ILE A 818 -56.71 -61.50 -59.04
C ILE A 818 -58.16 -61.99 -58.95
N PHE A 819 -59.05 -61.18 -58.40
CA PHE A 819 -60.49 -61.41 -58.36
C PHE A 819 -61.26 -60.17 -58.84
N ASN A 820 -62.49 -60.34 -59.31
CA ASN A 820 -63.41 -59.21 -59.51
C ASN A 820 -64.21 -58.92 -58.21
N LEU A 821 -65.04 -57.86 -58.24
CA LEU A 821 -65.91 -57.50 -57.11
C LEU A 821 -66.90 -58.60 -56.69
N ALA A 822 -67.23 -59.53 -57.59
CA ALA A 822 -68.08 -60.68 -57.32
C ALA A 822 -67.30 -61.90 -56.77
N GLY A 823 -65.99 -61.75 -56.48
CA GLY A 823 -65.16 -62.81 -55.92
C GLY A 823 -64.71 -63.88 -56.93
N GLN A 824 -64.88 -63.65 -58.24
CA GLN A 824 -64.45 -64.60 -59.27
C GLN A 824 -62.97 -64.40 -59.58
N ARG A 825 -62.20 -65.49 -59.67
CA ARG A 825 -60.76 -65.45 -60.00
C ARG A 825 -60.56 -65.03 -61.46
N MET A 826 -59.65 -64.08 -61.70
CA MET A 826 -59.37 -63.48 -63.01
C MET A 826 -57.94 -63.81 -63.45
N SER A 827 -57.75 -64.03 -64.75
CA SER A 827 -56.43 -64.25 -65.36
C SER A 827 -55.67 -62.96 -65.68
N ARG A 828 -56.36 -61.82 -65.71
CA ARG A 828 -55.81 -60.48 -65.93
C ARG A 828 -56.67 -59.44 -65.24
N VAL A 829 -56.09 -58.27 -65.00
CA VAL A 829 -56.85 -57.11 -64.51
C VAL A 829 -57.80 -56.59 -65.58
N GLN A 830 -58.99 -56.14 -65.17
CA GLN A 830 -59.99 -55.49 -66.03
C GLN A 830 -60.08 -53.99 -65.73
N LYS A 831 -60.58 -53.20 -66.68
CA LYS A 831 -60.91 -51.79 -66.43
C LYS A 831 -62.00 -51.69 -65.35
N GLY A 832 -61.80 -50.83 -64.36
CA GLY A 832 -62.60 -50.74 -63.14
C GLY A 832 -61.93 -51.40 -61.93
N VAL A 833 -62.72 -51.75 -60.91
CA VAL A 833 -62.23 -52.30 -59.63
C VAL A 833 -61.89 -53.79 -59.76
N ASN A 834 -60.70 -54.16 -59.31
CA ASN A 834 -60.17 -55.51 -59.18
C ASN A 834 -59.77 -55.76 -57.73
N ILE A 835 -59.66 -57.01 -57.30
CA ILE A 835 -59.09 -57.41 -56.00
C ILE A 835 -57.82 -58.20 -56.30
N ILE A 836 -56.64 -57.67 -55.97
CA ILE A 836 -55.35 -58.34 -56.23
C ILE A 836 -54.71 -58.65 -54.88
N ASN A 837 -54.46 -59.93 -54.60
CA ASN A 837 -53.94 -60.41 -53.30
C ASN A 837 -54.73 -59.85 -52.10
N GLY A 838 -56.06 -59.87 -52.20
CA GLY A 838 -56.97 -59.40 -51.16
C GLY A 838 -57.20 -57.88 -51.11
N LYS A 839 -56.55 -57.08 -51.97
CA LYS A 839 -56.66 -55.61 -51.97
C LYS A 839 -57.45 -55.09 -53.17
N LYS A 840 -58.39 -54.16 -52.95
CA LYS A 840 -59.13 -53.47 -54.04
C LYS A 840 -58.19 -52.52 -54.81
N VAL A 841 -58.20 -52.59 -56.14
CA VAL A 841 -57.34 -51.84 -57.07
C VAL A 841 -58.17 -51.37 -58.26
N ILE A 842 -58.11 -50.08 -58.63
CA ILE A 842 -58.75 -49.57 -59.85
C ILE A 842 -57.75 -49.54 -61.00
N VAL A 843 -58.13 -50.11 -62.14
CA VAL A 843 -57.41 -49.98 -63.40
C VAL A 843 -58.25 -49.10 -64.34
N LYS A 844 -57.69 -47.97 -64.80
CA LYS A 844 -58.40 -46.99 -65.65
C LYS A 844 -58.45 -47.40 -67.12
#